data_AF-A0A067D1W9-F1
#
_entry.id   AF-A0A067D1W9-F1
#
_cell.length_a   1.000
_cell.length_b   1.000
_cell.length_c   1.000
_cell.angle_alpha   90.00
_cell.angle_beta   90.00
_cell.angle_gamma   90.00
#
_symmetry.space_group_name_H-M   'P 1'
#
loop_
_entity.id
_entity.type
_entity.pdbx_description
1 polymer ?
#
loop_
_entity_poly.entity_id
_entity_poly.type
_entity_poly.pdbx_seq_one_letter_code
_entity_poly.pdbx_strand_id
1 'polypeptide(L)'
;MLPETVELRDFQFYGFACKGLFATADLPTNTPVWTWDKATEPLETWTRHEIMAHADRQKLINFSYMVGDDAFATTLEPERDPTWYFNHACDPNCWFEGDGQIVTRRPVKKGEQLCYDYACTETESSLHAGMMCQCGSDKCRGKLKFDDWRSRAFIKANYGHVTDFIMKKHAENSWYDSRMELRHKSKSSLGLFCREDADCKIHAGEIVLVFSGKVIHKDQFLEPGAMTARDFEMSLQVHKDLWQIPAWKETGDKIETSDYINHSCDPTCGMQDSVTVIAIRDVHPGDEITIDYCMVNDGCNDEPSDNFMCNCGSANCRGEITTLDWQLPELQSRLGPYFAPFVKHLIENPPFELIEVKVYRVLWHVCRPFVEWLVASKDLRRHVPPAATRERFGEATADVFPSSKSGLVWIHGASVGECLSALPLIQALTHMPGARVAPGTLRLDVLLTTTTPSARALLQERLRANPHAHCIFAPLDHAPYVQAFLSTWQPTAAIWVESELWPNMIVEAAKRKMPMGLINGRMSAKSFGRWNSWLGRRLAQHLLGPFALLTLCQSPEDLYRFQTLGATSAKYVGDLKFRTTSYNKIAPVAGPSLVVSAKQDVDAVWLARLGHAVQGRCVWVAVSTHEGEEAICVHAHMEIRRAHPNALLVLIPRHPHRCDGIQNTIHTTTSLRTQRRSSDSTPGPETDIFLVDVIGETQLYFDVSPVTFVGGSLVDVGGHNVLEPLRSGCAVVHGPYMANCTSVLATLATIGAPVRAVNAESLASTVTRLLSTPEAAASTDATMPVQDALWAELDPFLQRISHSARSL
;
A
#
# COMPACT_ATOMS: atom_id res chain seq x y z
N MET A 1 -52.25 5.27 18.14
CA MET A 1 -53.64 5.11 18.63
C MET A 1 -54.05 6.08 19.75
N LEU A 2 -55.31 6.58 19.73
CA LEU A 2 -55.93 7.38 20.81
C LEU A 2 -56.97 6.56 21.59
N PRO A 3 -57.09 6.71 22.91
CA PRO A 3 -58.17 6.11 23.69
C PRO A 3 -59.48 6.91 23.53
N GLU A 4 -60.64 6.29 23.85
CA GLU A 4 -61.97 6.94 23.79
C GLU A 4 -62.10 8.19 24.70
N THR A 5 -61.19 8.33 25.65
CA THR A 5 -61.11 9.48 26.56
C THR A 5 -60.49 10.73 25.92
N VAL A 6 -60.05 10.64 24.66
CA VAL A 6 -59.39 11.70 23.91
C VAL A 6 -60.10 11.90 22.57
N GLU A 7 -60.36 13.16 22.20
CA GLU A 7 -60.94 13.49 20.91
C GLU A 7 -60.24 14.67 20.22
N LEU A 8 -60.27 14.66 18.89
CA LEU A 8 -59.81 15.78 18.06
C LEU A 8 -60.92 16.84 17.98
N ARG A 9 -60.60 18.10 18.27
CA ARG A 9 -61.52 19.24 18.11
C ARG A 9 -60.88 20.35 17.29
N ASP A 10 -61.70 21.00 16.48
CA ASP A 10 -61.39 22.32 15.93
C ASP A 10 -61.59 23.38 17.02
N PHE A 11 -60.68 24.35 17.09
CA PHE A 11 -60.76 25.49 18.00
C PHE A 11 -60.18 26.75 17.36
N GLN A 12 -60.40 27.90 17.96
CA GLN A 12 -59.77 29.16 17.53
C GLN A 12 -58.70 29.59 18.51
N PHE A 13 -57.54 29.96 17.97
CA PHE A 13 -56.42 30.47 18.74
C PHE A 13 -55.80 31.67 18.02
N TYR A 14 -55.76 32.82 18.67
CA TYR A 14 -55.33 34.10 18.05
C TYR A 14 -55.97 34.41 16.69
N GLY A 15 -57.23 34.01 16.48
CA GLY A 15 -57.97 34.25 15.23
C GLY A 15 -57.66 33.25 14.10
N PHE A 16 -56.85 32.23 14.36
CA PHE A 16 -56.58 31.13 13.43
C PHE A 16 -57.46 29.92 13.75
N ALA A 17 -57.90 29.21 12.72
CA ALA A 17 -58.54 27.91 12.87
C ALA A 17 -57.46 26.85 13.14
N CYS A 18 -57.55 26.22 14.30
CA CYS A 18 -56.58 25.25 14.80
C CYS A 18 -57.27 23.92 15.10
N LYS A 19 -56.48 22.85 15.13
CA LYS A 19 -56.92 21.52 15.57
C LYS A 19 -56.08 21.08 16.77
N GLY A 20 -56.69 20.35 17.69
CA GLY A 20 -55.99 19.83 18.85
C GLY A 20 -56.73 18.70 19.54
N LEU A 21 -56.01 17.96 20.38
CA LEU A 21 -56.57 16.88 21.17
C LEU A 21 -57.08 17.39 22.52
N PHE A 22 -58.27 16.94 22.93
CA PHE A 22 -58.93 17.37 24.16
C PHE A 22 -59.43 16.17 24.95
N ALA A 23 -59.44 16.29 26.27
CA ALA A 23 -59.99 15.27 27.16
C ALA A 23 -61.53 15.24 27.09
N THR A 24 -62.14 14.07 26.91
CA THR A 24 -63.61 13.89 26.92
C THR A 24 -64.18 13.63 28.32
N ALA A 25 -63.30 13.33 29.28
CA ALA A 25 -63.59 13.11 30.70
C ALA A 25 -62.49 13.73 31.59
N ASP A 26 -62.70 13.77 32.91
CA ASP A 26 -61.64 14.09 33.85
C ASP A 26 -60.61 12.95 33.89
N LEU A 27 -59.34 13.24 33.64
CA LEU A 27 -58.26 12.27 33.57
C LEU A 27 -57.34 12.43 34.79
N PRO A 28 -57.14 11.39 35.62
CA PRO A 28 -56.12 11.38 36.66
C PRO A 28 -54.70 11.54 36.10
N THR A 29 -53.72 11.82 36.95
CA THR A 29 -52.29 11.74 36.60
C THR A 29 -51.91 10.34 36.12
N ASN A 30 -50.94 10.24 35.22
CA ASN A 30 -50.42 9.02 34.59
C ASN A 30 -51.48 8.22 33.81
N THR A 31 -52.51 8.91 33.29
CA THR A 31 -53.50 8.29 32.40
C THR A 31 -52.94 8.29 30.97
N PRO A 32 -52.88 7.15 30.28
CA PRO A 32 -52.53 7.09 28.87
C PRO A 32 -53.50 7.92 28.02
N VAL A 33 -52.95 8.79 27.17
CA VAL A 33 -53.71 9.60 26.22
C VAL A 33 -53.32 9.34 24.77
N TRP A 34 -52.21 8.64 24.55
CA TRP A 34 -51.80 8.11 23.25
C TRP A 34 -50.88 6.92 23.46
N THR A 35 -51.01 5.91 22.61
CA THR A 35 -50.12 4.75 22.56
C THR A 35 -49.74 4.43 21.13
N TRP A 36 -48.49 4.05 20.92
CA TRP A 36 -48.01 3.59 19.61
C TRP A 36 -47.96 2.06 19.57
N ASP A 37 -48.74 1.48 18.67
CA ASP A 37 -48.62 0.07 18.32
C ASP A 37 -47.72 -0.08 17.10
N LYS A 38 -46.42 -0.31 17.36
CA LYS A 38 -45.39 -0.48 16.32
C LYS A 38 -45.71 -1.61 15.33
N ALA A 39 -46.53 -2.59 15.72
CA ALA A 39 -46.86 -3.73 14.86
C ALA A 39 -47.90 -3.39 13.78
N THR A 40 -48.77 -2.42 14.05
CA THR A 40 -49.91 -2.08 13.19
C THR A 40 -49.80 -0.69 12.56
N GLU A 41 -49.00 0.21 13.14
CA GLU A 41 -48.78 1.59 12.67
C GLU A 41 -47.28 1.84 12.36
N PRO A 42 -46.72 1.26 11.28
CA PRO A 42 -45.33 1.52 10.91
C PRO A 42 -45.17 2.98 10.47
N LEU A 43 -44.12 3.64 10.96
CA LEU A 43 -43.73 4.98 10.54
C LEU A 43 -42.72 4.90 9.40
N GLU A 44 -42.86 5.80 8.43
CA GLU A 44 -41.83 6.05 7.43
C GLU A 44 -40.83 7.06 7.98
N THR A 45 -39.54 6.82 7.72
CA THR A 45 -38.47 7.71 8.13
C THR A 45 -37.92 8.44 6.92
N TRP A 46 -37.76 9.75 7.05
CA TRP A 46 -37.30 10.65 6.00
C TRP A 46 -36.13 11.46 6.53
N THR A 47 -35.16 11.75 5.67
CA THR A 47 -34.12 12.75 5.95
C THR A 47 -34.67 14.17 5.75
N ARG A 48 -34.01 15.17 6.33
CA ARG A 48 -34.35 16.59 6.09
C ARG A 48 -34.33 16.90 4.59
N HIS A 49 -33.32 16.43 3.87
CA HIS A 49 -33.19 16.68 2.43
C HIS A 49 -34.38 16.11 1.65
N GLU A 50 -34.78 14.87 1.95
CA GLU A 50 -35.93 14.24 1.29
C GLU A 50 -37.22 15.00 1.58
N ILE A 51 -37.43 15.43 2.83
CA ILE A 51 -38.58 16.27 3.20
C ILE A 51 -38.58 17.57 2.41
N MET A 52 -37.46 18.29 2.38
CA MET A 52 -37.35 19.59 1.71
C MET A 52 -37.55 19.48 0.18
N ALA A 53 -37.13 18.36 -0.42
CA ALA A 53 -37.31 18.08 -1.84
C ALA A 53 -38.72 17.55 -2.18
N HIS A 54 -39.51 17.11 -1.20
CA HIS A 54 -40.82 16.52 -1.42
C HIS A 54 -41.87 17.56 -1.87
N ALA A 55 -42.81 17.14 -2.72
CA ALA A 55 -43.90 18.01 -3.19
C ALA A 55 -44.76 18.51 -2.02
N ASP A 56 -45.03 17.64 -1.06
CA ASP A 56 -45.80 17.94 0.16
C ASP A 56 -44.90 18.33 1.36
N ARG A 57 -43.75 18.97 1.13
CA ARG A 57 -42.78 19.30 2.20
C ARG A 57 -43.42 19.97 3.43
N GLN A 58 -44.39 20.86 3.24
CA GLN A 58 -45.03 21.55 4.36
C GLN A 58 -45.84 20.61 5.25
N LYS A 59 -46.50 19.62 4.64
CA LYS A 59 -47.22 18.57 5.37
C LYS A 59 -46.25 17.72 6.17
N LEU A 60 -45.14 17.31 5.56
CA LEU A 60 -44.11 16.51 6.24
C LEU A 60 -43.43 17.30 7.37
N ILE A 61 -43.13 18.59 7.17
CA ILE A 61 -42.60 19.45 8.23
C ILE A 61 -43.58 19.47 9.41
N ASN A 62 -44.87 19.76 9.16
CA ASN A 62 -45.86 19.92 10.23
C ASN A 62 -46.20 18.61 10.97
N PHE A 63 -46.06 17.46 10.32
CA PHE A 63 -46.50 16.17 10.84
C PHE A 63 -45.39 15.13 10.83
N SER A 64 -44.19 15.53 11.24
CA SER A 64 -43.12 14.61 11.55
C SER A 64 -42.44 15.01 12.85
N TYR A 65 -41.75 14.07 13.48
CA TYR A 65 -40.91 14.32 14.65
C TYR A 65 -39.57 13.60 14.50
N MET A 66 -38.55 14.09 15.20
CA MET A 66 -37.22 13.50 15.14
C MET A 66 -37.18 12.14 15.86
N VAL A 67 -36.59 11.15 15.19
CA VAL A 67 -36.27 9.83 15.75
C VAL A 67 -34.76 9.52 15.68
N GLY A 68 -33.99 10.46 15.12
CA GLY A 68 -32.54 10.42 14.95
C GLY A 68 -32.04 11.78 14.47
N ASP A 69 -30.73 11.92 14.31
CA ASP A 69 -30.07 13.18 13.94
C ASP A 69 -30.58 13.84 12.65
N ASP A 70 -30.72 13.04 11.60
CA ASP A 70 -31.26 13.43 10.29
C ASP A 70 -32.37 12.45 9.88
N ALA A 71 -33.22 12.11 10.86
CA ALA A 71 -34.27 11.11 10.70
C ALA A 71 -35.57 11.59 11.32
N PHE A 72 -36.57 11.80 10.47
CA PHE A 72 -37.89 12.33 10.81
C PHE A 72 -38.95 11.28 10.50
N ALA A 73 -39.71 10.87 11.50
CA ALA A 73 -40.74 9.86 11.36
C ALA A 73 -42.11 10.50 11.10
N THR A 74 -42.87 9.92 10.16
CA THR A 74 -44.28 10.29 9.86
C THR A 74 -45.06 9.06 9.40
N THR A 75 -46.39 9.13 9.39
CA THR A 75 -47.23 8.18 8.64
C THR A 75 -47.40 8.63 7.18
N LEU A 76 -48.04 7.80 6.34
CA LEU A 76 -48.32 8.10 4.92
C LEU A 76 -49.35 9.23 4.72
N GLU A 77 -50.37 9.28 5.56
CA GLU A 77 -51.46 10.28 5.52
C GLU A 77 -51.70 10.91 6.89
N PRO A 78 -50.70 11.59 7.48
CA PRO A 78 -50.75 12.09 8.86
C PRO A 78 -51.91 13.04 9.14
N GLU A 79 -52.36 13.79 8.14
CA GLU A 79 -53.51 14.69 8.24
C GLU A 79 -54.84 13.97 8.53
N ARG A 80 -54.93 12.67 8.20
CA ARG A 80 -56.09 11.81 8.47
C ARG A 80 -56.02 11.13 9.82
N ASP A 81 -54.85 11.13 10.44
CA ASP A 81 -54.62 10.50 11.73
C ASP A 81 -54.70 11.56 12.84
N PRO A 82 -55.71 11.50 13.72
CA PRO A 82 -55.91 12.48 14.77
C PRO A 82 -54.74 12.54 15.77
N THR A 83 -53.90 11.50 15.85
CA THR A 83 -52.77 11.44 16.78
C THR A 83 -51.71 12.51 16.52
N TRP A 84 -51.63 13.04 15.30
CA TRP A 84 -50.65 14.05 14.89
C TRP A 84 -50.99 15.49 15.32
N TYR A 85 -52.11 15.69 16.03
CA TYR A 85 -52.59 17.01 16.45
C TYR A 85 -52.34 17.30 17.95
N PHE A 86 -51.32 16.67 18.55
CA PHE A 86 -50.81 17.12 19.84
C PHE A 86 -50.08 18.46 19.68
N ASN A 87 -50.54 19.48 20.40
CA ASN A 87 -49.92 20.80 20.36
C ASN A 87 -48.86 20.98 21.44
N HIS A 88 -47.97 21.94 21.19
CA HIS A 88 -46.93 22.32 22.12
C HIS A 88 -47.45 23.17 23.29
N ALA A 89 -46.96 22.90 24.51
CA ALA A 89 -46.97 23.86 25.62
C ALA A 89 -45.65 23.84 26.40
N CYS A 90 -45.16 25.02 26.81
CA CYS A 90 -43.95 25.13 27.66
C CYS A 90 -44.19 24.68 29.12
N ASP A 91 -45.45 24.62 29.56
CA ASP A 91 -45.83 23.95 30.83
C ASP A 91 -46.94 22.94 30.53
N PRO A 92 -46.57 21.77 29.98
CA PRO A 92 -47.54 20.83 29.45
C PRO A 92 -48.31 20.09 30.55
N ASN A 93 -49.47 19.53 30.17
CA ASN A 93 -50.25 18.62 31.00
C ASN A 93 -50.05 17.15 30.64
N CYS A 94 -49.27 16.85 29.60
CA CYS A 94 -48.86 15.51 29.19
C CYS A 94 -47.34 15.37 29.12
N TRP A 95 -46.86 14.13 29.23
CA TRP A 95 -45.46 13.73 29.13
C TRP A 95 -45.32 12.48 28.27
N PHE A 96 -44.15 12.30 27.67
CA PHE A 96 -43.77 11.02 27.08
C PHE A 96 -43.43 10.00 28.16
N GLU A 97 -43.63 8.73 27.86
CA GLU A 97 -43.13 7.60 28.64
C GLU A 97 -42.45 6.63 27.66
N GLY A 98 -41.12 6.73 27.59
CA GLY A 98 -40.32 6.15 26.50
C GLY A 98 -40.77 6.66 25.13
N ASP A 99 -40.67 5.79 24.12
CA ASP A 99 -41.08 6.09 22.74
C ASP A 99 -42.48 5.56 22.38
N GLY A 100 -43.18 4.92 23.32
CA GLY A 100 -44.40 4.15 23.03
C GLY A 100 -45.70 4.79 23.51
N GLN A 101 -45.64 5.80 24.36
CA GLN A 101 -46.82 6.31 25.05
C GLN A 101 -46.68 7.77 25.46
N ILE A 102 -47.81 8.47 25.50
CA ILE A 102 -47.96 9.78 26.16
C ILE A 102 -48.99 9.61 27.27
N VAL A 103 -48.66 10.10 28.46
CA VAL A 103 -49.49 10.05 29.66
C VAL A 103 -49.75 11.45 30.20
N THR A 104 -50.79 11.61 31.01
CA THR A 104 -51.04 12.87 31.72
C THR A 104 -50.01 13.11 32.83
N ARG A 105 -49.36 14.27 32.84
CA ARG A 105 -48.40 14.72 33.86
C ARG A 105 -49.07 15.11 35.18
N ARG A 106 -50.31 15.59 35.09
CA ARG A 106 -51.15 16.04 36.20
C ARG A 106 -52.60 15.70 35.91
N PRO A 107 -53.54 15.87 36.85
CA PRO A 107 -54.95 15.74 36.53
C PRO A 107 -55.35 16.75 35.43
N VAL A 108 -56.09 16.26 34.44
CA VAL A 108 -56.61 17.03 33.29
C VAL A 108 -58.13 17.05 33.36
N LYS A 109 -58.74 18.21 33.19
CA LYS A 109 -60.20 18.34 33.25
C LYS A 109 -60.85 18.05 31.90
N LYS A 110 -62.10 17.56 31.94
CA LYS A 110 -62.91 17.42 30.73
C LYS A 110 -62.94 18.73 29.95
N GLY A 111 -62.60 18.65 28.66
CA GLY A 111 -62.56 19.78 27.74
C GLY A 111 -61.26 20.58 27.77
N GLU A 112 -60.28 20.22 28.59
CA GLU A 112 -58.93 20.78 28.56
C GLU A 112 -58.13 20.18 27.38
N GLN A 113 -57.29 21.00 26.74
CA GLN A 113 -56.44 20.56 25.63
C GLN A 113 -55.24 19.76 26.14
N LEU A 114 -54.92 18.66 25.49
CA LEU A 114 -53.76 17.83 25.77
C LEU A 114 -52.55 18.35 25.00
N CYS A 115 -51.50 18.72 25.73
CA CYS A 115 -50.28 19.30 25.17
C CYS A 115 -49.03 18.68 25.81
N TYR A 116 -47.96 18.55 25.04
CA TYR A 116 -46.63 18.16 25.53
C TYR A 116 -45.56 19.20 25.13
N ASP A 117 -44.37 19.10 25.72
CA ASP A 117 -43.25 19.97 25.36
C ASP A 117 -42.44 19.35 24.21
N TYR A 118 -42.37 20.01 23.06
CA TYR A 118 -41.66 19.49 21.88
C TYR A 118 -40.14 19.41 22.08
N ALA A 119 -39.58 20.16 23.04
CA ALA A 119 -38.17 20.02 23.40
C ALA A 119 -37.85 18.72 24.14
N CYS A 120 -38.87 17.95 24.55
CA CYS A 120 -38.69 16.61 25.09
C CYS A 120 -38.53 15.53 24.01
N THR A 121 -38.71 15.88 22.73
CA THR A 121 -38.70 14.92 21.61
C THR A 121 -37.72 15.28 20.50
N GLU A 122 -37.31 16.54 20.40
CA GLU A 122 -36.51 17.05 19.27
C GLU A 122 -35.25 17.81 19.72
N THR A 123 -34.29 17.93 18.82
CA THR A 123 -33.05 18.70 19.00
C THR A 123 -33.10 19.98 18.16
N GLU A 124 -32.07 20.81 18.24
CA GLU A 124 -31.88 22.00 17.42
C GLU A 124 -31.83 21.74 15.90
N SER A 125 -31.69 20.47 15.48
CA SER A 125 -31.85 20.04 14.08
C SER A 125 -33.33 19.85 13.68
N SER A 126 -34.27 20.17 14.58
CA SER A 126 -35.71 20.16 14.32
C SER A 126 -36.08 20.98 13.08
N LEU A 127 -37.07 20.51 12.31
CA LEU A 127 -37.70 21.29 11.24
C LEU A 127 -38.53 22.46 11.79
N HIS A 128 -38.82 22.44 13.09
CA HIS A 128 -39.52 23.48 13.84
C HIS A 128 -38.56 24.41 14.59
N ALA A 129 -37.24 24.22 14.47
CA ALA A 129 -36.27 25.07 15.13
C ALA A 129 -36.50 26.55 14.80
N GLY A 130 -36.58 27.36 15.85
CA GLY A 130 -36.90 28.78 15.75
C GLY A 130 -38.39 29.12 15.72
N MET A 131 -39.30 28.15 15.92
CA MET A 131 -40.73 28.38 16.06
C MET A 131 -41.03 29.37 17.19
N MET A 132 -41.89 30.35 16.89
CA MET A 132 -42.41 31.28 17.90
C MET A 132 -43.55 30.62 18.68
N CYS A 133 -43.28 30.25 19.92
CA CYS A 133 -44.24 29.69 20.85
C CYS A 133 -45.28 30.72 21.28
N GLN A 134 -46.54 30.34 21.12
CA GLN A 134 -47.69 31.13 21.54
C GLN A 134 -48.55 30.39 22.57
N CYS A 135 -48.00 29.41 23.29
CA CYS A 135 -48.77 28.49 24.15
C CYS A 135 -49.55 29.17 25.30
N GLY A 136 -49.28 30.44 25.60
CA GLY A 136 -49.98 31.20 26.64
C GLY A 136 -49.64 30.82 28.08
N SER A 137 -48.69 29.90 28.29
CA SER A 137 -48.17 29.56 29.62
C SER A 137 -47.37 30.72 30.22
N ASP A 138 -47.46 30.91 31.53
CA ASP A 138 -46.59 31.83 32.30
C ASP A 138 -45.09 31.48 32.18
N LYS A 139 -44.77 30.24 31.78
CA LYS A 139 -43.40 29.74 31.56
C LYS A 139 -43.05 29.66 30.06
N CYS A 140 -43.73 30.41 29.20
CA CYS A 140 -43.47 30.40 27.77
C CYS A 140 -42.01 30.81 27.44
N ARG A 141 -41.32 30.04 26.60
CA ARG A 141 -39.95 30.31 26.15
C ARG A 141 -39.84 31.36 25.05
N GLY A 142 -40.97 31.78 24.44
CA GLY A 142 -40.94 32.66 23.27
C GLY A 142 -40.47 31.90 22.03
N LYS A 143 -39.17 31.92 21.69
CA LYS A 143 -38.63 31.19 20.52
C LYS A 143 -38.11 29.81 20.95
N LEU A 144 -38.65 28.74 20.38
CA LEU A 144 -38.17 27.37 20.64
C LEU A 144 -36.90 27.12 19.84
N LYS A 145 -35.78 26.89 20.53
CA LYS A 145 -34.48 26.57 19.91
C LYS A 145 -34.17 25.09 19.88
N PHE A 146 -34.86 24.30 20.71
CA PHE A 146 -34.69 22.85 20.84
C PHE A 146 -33.28 22.41 21.26
N ASP A 147 -32.51 23.31 21.88
CA ASP A 147 -31.22 23.02 22.51
C ASP A 147 -31.34 22.70 24.02
N ASP A 148 -32.58 22.68 24.56
CA ASP A 148 -32.88 22.47 25.97
C ASP A 148 -32.32 21.14 26.52
N TRP A 149 -32.20 20.11 25.67
CA TRP A 149 -31.64 18.81 26.05
C TRP A 149 -30.17 18.90 26.52
N ARG A 150 -29.43 19.94 26.12
CA ARG A 150 -28.08 20.20 26.62
C ARG A 150 -28.07 20.65 28.09
N SER A 151 -29.19 21.20 28.57
CA SER A 151 -29.31 21.65 29.95
C SER A 151 -29.55 20.48 30.90
N ARG A 152 -28.59 20.22 31.78
CA ARG A 152 -28.75 19.24 32.87
C ARG A 152 -29.96 19.53 33.75
N ALA A 153 -30.32 20.80 33.93
CA ALA A 153 -31.49 21.19 34.71
C ALA A 153 -32.81 20.79 34.00
N PHE A 154 -32.88 20.98 32.69
CA PHE A 154 -34.03 20.57 31.88
C PHE A 154 -34.19 19.04 31.87
N ILE A 155 -33.11 18.31 31.61
CA ILE A 155 -33.13 16.84 31.62
C ILE A 155 -33.49 16.32 33.00
N LYS A 156 -32.94 16.88 34.08
CA LYS A 156 -33.31 16.50 35.44
C LYS A 156 -34.80 16.74 35.74
N ALA A 157 -35.37 17.83 35.25
CA ALA A 157 -36.78 18.17 35.47
C ALA A 157 -37.75 17.28 34.68
N ASN A 158 -37.29 16.70 33.57
CA ASN A 158 -38.08 15.84 32.67
C ASN A 158 -37.53 14.41 32.59
N TYR A 159 -36.75 13.97 33.58
CA TYR A 159 -36.08 12.67 33.55
C TYR A 159 -37.11 11.53 33.50
N GLY A 160 -36.95 10.61 32.53
CA GLY A 160 -37.92 9.55 32.26
C GLY A 160 -39.14 10.00 31.44
N HIS A 161 -39.20 11.28 31.05
CA HIS A 161 -40.32 11.88 30.32
C HIS A 161 -39.91 12.60 29.02
N VAL A 162 -38.70 12.32 28.56
CA VAL A 162 -38.19 12.67 27.22
C VAL A 162 -38.01 11.38 26.42
N THR A 163 -37.96 11.49 25.10
CA THR A 163 -37.79 10.31 24.23
C THR A 163 -36.42 9.65 24.39
N ASP A 164 -36.31 8.38 23.98
CA ASP A 164 -35.03 7.65 24.02
C ASP A 164 -33.97 8.34 23.15
N PHE A 165 -34.39 8.97 22.04
CA PHE A 165 -33.51 9.77 21.20
C PHE A 165 -32.87 10.93 21.97
N ILE A 166 -33.64 11.71 22.72
CA ILE A 166 -33.13 12.85 23.50
C ILE A 166 -32.23 12.39 24.65
N MET A 167 -32.58 11.30 25.33
CA MET A 167 -31.70 10.74 26.35
C MET A 167 -30.36 10.25 25.77
N LYS A 168 -30.38 9.62 24.59
CA LYS A 168 -29.15 9.22 23.88
C LYS A 168 -28.32 10.43 23.50
N LYS A 169 -28.93 11.50 22.99
CA LYS A 169 -28.23 12.76 22.69
C LYS A 169 -27.59 13.39 23.90
N HIS A 170 -28.29 13.43 25.03
CA HIS A 170 -27.71 13.94 26.27
C HIS A 170 -26.52 13.12 26.80
N ALA A 171 -26.41 11.84 26.40
CA ALA A 171 -25.34 10.95 26.83
C ALA A 171 -24.04 11.10 26.00
N GLU A 172 -24.05 11.88 24.91
CA GLU A 172 -22.83 12.24 24.19
C GLU A 172 -21.86 12.99 25.10
N ASN A 173 -20.57 12.64 25.01
CA ASN A 173 -19.55 13.25 25.85
C ASN A 173 -18.86 14.42 25.13
N SER A 174 -18.73 14.32 23.80
CA SER A 174 -18.09 15.37 23.00
C SER A 174 -19.00 16.58 22.89
N TRP A 175 -18.39 17.77 22.82
CA TRP A 175 -19.14 19.01 22.64
C TRP A 175 -19.04 19.45 21.18
N TYR A 176 -20.15 19.88 20.60
CA TYR A 176 -20.18 20.55 19.30
C TYR A 176 -21.11 21.77 19.36
N ASP A 177 -20.82 22.74 18.51
CA ASP A 177 -21.56 24.00 18.45
C ASP A 177 -23.02 23.76 18.03
N SER A 178 -23.95 24.37 18.75
CA SER A 178 -25.38 24.22 18.50
C SER A 178 -25.87 24.95 17.25
N ARG A 179 -24.99 25.44 16.37
CA ARG A 179 -25.29 25.87 15.00
C ARG A 179 -24.98 24.80 13.97
N MET A 180 -24.46 23.64 14.40
CA MET A 180 -24.18 22.51 13.54
C MET A 180 -25.29 21.47 13.60
N GLU A 181 -25.42 20.68 12.54
CA GLU A 181 -26.28 19.51 12.45
C GLU A 181 -25.55 18.38 11.71
N LEU A 182 -25.92 17.14 12.02
CA LEU A 182 -25.51 15.99 11.25
C LEU A 182 -26.47 15.82 10.08
N ARG A 183 -25.96 15.59 8.87
CA ARG A 183 -26.77 15.45 7.66
C ARG A 183 -26.22 14.38 6.73
N HIS A 184 -27.10 13.70 6.02
CA HIS A 184 -26.70 12.80 4.94
C HIS A 184 -26.11 13.58 3.75
N LYS A 185 -24.84 13.32 3.45
CA LYS A 185 -24.16 13.76 2.21
C LYS A 185 -24.52 12.87 1.03
N SER A 186 -24.73 11.59 1.31
CA SER A 186 -25.25 10.59 0.37
C SER A 186 -26.10 9.57 1.13
N LYS A 187 -26.75 8.64 0.42
CA LYS A 187 -27.55 7.57 1.05
C LYS A 187 -26.80 6.74 2.10
N SER A 188 -25.47 6.74 2.07
CA SER A 188 -24.64 5.93 2.98
C SER A 188 -23.57 6.72 3.74
N SER A 189 -23.48 8.04 3.56
CA SER A 189 -22.44 8.88 4.17
C SER A 189 -23.08 10.07 4.88
N LEU A 190 -22.71 10.23 6.14
CA LEU A 190 -23.07 11.36 7.00
C LEU A 190 -21.90 12.36 7.03
N GLY A 191 -22.23 13.61 7.31
CA GLY A 191 -21.25 14.66 7.58
C GLY A 191 -21.84 15.69 8.53
N LEU A 192 -20.97 16.44 9.18
CA LEU A 192 -21.36 17.60 9.98
C LEU A 192 -21.50 18.83 9.10
N PHE A 193 -22.56 19.60 9.28
CA PHE A 193 -22.83 20.81 8.52
C PHE A 193 -23.22 21.95 9.43
N CYS A 194 -22.89 23.18 9.03
CA CYS A 194 -23.53 24.35 9.58
C CYS A 194 -25.01 24.31 9.17
N ARG A 195 -25.93 24.49 10.12
CA ARG A 195 -27.37 24.53 9.85
C ARG A 195 -27.71 25.60 8.82
N GLU A 196 -28.76 25.37 8.06
CA GLU A 196 -29.22 26.26 6.98
C GLU A 196 -29.91 27.54 7.47
N ASP A 197 -30.18 27.69 8.77
CA ASP A 197 -30.77 28.93 9.29
C ASP A 197 -29.84 30.14 9.10
N ALA A 198 -30.42 31.29 8.76
CA ALA A 198 -29.65 32.49 8.44
C ALA A 198 -28.79 33.02 9.62
N ASP A 199 -29.16 32.72 10.86
CA ASP A 199 -28.43 33.12 12.08
C ASP A 199 -27.39 32.08 12.55
N CYS A 200 -27.18 30.99 11.80
CA CYS A 200 -26.26 29.91 12.18
C CYS A 200 -24.82 30.09 11.70
N LYS A 201 -24.48 31.22 11.06
CA LYS A 201 -23.10 31.49 10.63
C LYS A 201 -22.11 31.31 11.80
N ILE A 202 -21.02 30.59 11.55
CA ILE A 202 -19.91 30.40 12.49
C ILE A 202 -18.75 31.29 12.04
N HIS A 203 -18.18 32.06 12.96
CA HIS A 203 -17.12 33.00 12.64
C HIS A 203 -15.74 32.35 12.72
N ALA A 204 -14.80 32.81 11.88
CA ALA A 204 -13.41 32.38 11.95
C ALA A 204 -12.85 32.50 13.38
N GLY A 205 -12.20 31.45 13.86
CA GLY A 205 -11.62 31.35 15.20
C GLY A 205 -12.57 30.87 16.30
N GLU A 206 -13.87 30.73 16.03
CA GLU A 206 -14.80 30.11 16.98
C GLU A 206 -14.55 28.60 17.10
N ILE A 207 -14.74 28.07 18.32
CA ILE A 207 -14.68 26.62 18.58
C ILE A 207 -15.94 25.99 18.01
N VAL A 208 -15.77 24.98 17.18
CA VAL A 208 -16.88 24.24 16.56
C VAL A 208 -17.12 22.89 17.23
N LEU A 209 -16.05 22.27 17.74
CA LEU A 209 -16.11 20.91 18.26
C LEU A 209 -14.95 20.67 19.24
N VAL A 210 -15.23 19.92 20.30
CA VAL A 210 -14.24 19.41 21.26
C VAL A 210 -14.45 17.91 21.42
N PHE A 211 -13.50 17.13 20.92
CA PHE A 211 -13.52 15.68 21.05
C PHE A 211 -13.35 15.27 22.50
N SER A 212 -14.08 14.24 22.90
CA SER A 212 -13.95 13.65 24.23
C SER A 212 -13.92 12.13 24.15
N GLY A 213 -13.32 11.49 25.13
CA GLY A 213 -13.30 10.04 25.22
C GLY A 213 -12.07 9.55 25.96
N LYS A 214 -11.76 8.28 25.74
CA LYS A 214 -10.64 7.64 26.42
C LYS A 214 -9.39 7.77 25.57
N VAL A 215 -8.28 8.18 26.19
CA VAL A 215 -6.97 8.15 25.55
C VAL A 215 -6.32 6.80 25.81
N ILE A 216 -5.87 6.14 24.75
CA ILE A 216 -5.19 4.84 24.78
C ILE A 216 -3.88 4.89 24.01
N HIS A 217 -2.95 4.00 24.37
CA HIS A 217 -1.67 3.88 23.68
C HIS A 217 -1.78 3.03 22.41
N LYS A 218 -0.94 3.32 21.41
CA LYS A 218 -0.88 2.61 20.12
C LYS A 218 -0.82 1.10 20.27
N ASP A 219 -0.01 0.60 21.20
CA ASP A 219 0.14 -0.84 21.41
C ASP A 219 -1.18 -1.50 21.83
N GLN A 220 -1.96 -0.86 22.71
CA GLN A 220 -3.29 -1.34 23.11
C GLN A 220 -4.29 -1.23 21.96
N PHE A 221 -4.16 -0.16 21.17
CA PHE A 221 -4.97 0.12 20.00
C PHE A 221 -4.74 -0.88 18.85
N LEU A 222 -3.54 -1.45 18.74
CA LEU A 222 -3.15 -2.42 17.70
C LEU A 222 -3.21 -3.89 18.16
N GLU A 223 -3.62 -4.16 19.40
CA GLU A 223 -3.80 -5.54 19.87
C GLU A 223 -4.85 -6.28 19.02
N PRO A 224 -4.58 -7.52 18.54
CA PRO A 224 -5.51 -8.24 17.69
C PRO A 224 -6.89 -8.40 18.34
N GLY A 225 -7.92 -7.86 17.69
CA GLY A 225 -9.30 -7.89 18.18
C GLY A 225 -9.67 -6.79 19.16
N ALA A 226 -8.75 -5.89 19.54
CA ALA A 226 -9.06 -4.74 20.39
C ALA A 226 -9.92 -3.69 19.66
N MET A 227 -9.66 -3.48 18.37
CA MET A 227 -10.36 -2.51 17.53
C MET A 227 -10.90 -3.16 16.25
N THR A 228 -12.11 -2.79 15.84
CA THR A 228 -12.59 -3.03 14.47
C THR A 228 -12.14 -1.89 13.56
N ALA A 229 -12.13 -2.11 12.24
CA ALA A 229 -11.81 -1.06 11.27
C ALA A 229 -12.66 0.21 11.46
N ARG A 230 -13.95 0.03 11.77
CA ARG A 230 -14.84 1.16 12.01
C ARG A 230 -14.49 1.95 13.28
N ASP A 231 -13.94 1.29 14.28
CA ASP A 231 -13.57 1.99 15.50
C ASP A 231 -12.28 2.79 15.33
N PHE A 232 -11.38 2.30 14.47
CA PHE A 232 -10.20 3.02 14.05
C PHE A 232 -10.60 4.28 13.28
N GLU A 233 -11.51 4.17 12.30
CA GLU A 233 -12.04 5.30 11.53
C GLU A 233 -12.61 6.43 12.40
N MET A 234 -13.12 6.10 13.59
CA MET A 234 -13.75 7.05 14.51
C MET A 234 -12.79 7.50 15.62
N SER A 235 -11.52 7.09 15.55
CA SER A 235 -10.49 7.49 16.53
C SER A 235 -9.70 8.69 16.04
N LEU A 236 -9.20 9.49 16.98
CA LEU A 236 -8.38 10.66 16.68
C LEU A 236 -7.00 10.49 17.29
N GLN A 237 -5.94 10.63 16.50
CA GLN A 237 -4.60 10.70 17.06
C GLN A 237 -4.41 12.05 17.77
N VAL A 238 -4.11 12.00 19.07
CA VAL A 238 -3.98 13.20 19.92
C VAL A 238 -2.53 13.51 20.27
N HIS A 239 -1.64 12.53 20.13
CA HIS A 239 -0.20 12.67 20.33
C HIS A 239 0.54 11.52 19.60
N LYS A 240 1.87 11.62 19.52
CA LYS A 240 2.72 10.48 19.17
C LYS A 240 2.36 9.28 20.05
N ASP A 241 2.03 8.16 19.40
CA ASP A 241 1.65 6.88 20.00
C ASP A 241 0.36 6.90 20.86
N LEU A 242 -0.46 7.97 20.84
CA LEU A 242 -1.71 8.06 21.62
C LEU A 242 -2.92 8.43 20.75
N TRP A 243 -4.02 7.68 20.94
CA TRP A 243 -5.30 7.90 20.29
C TRP A 243 -6.38 8.19 21.32
N GLN A 244 -7.22 9.17 21.05
CA GLN A 244 -8.54 9.28 21.67
C GLN A 244 -9.49 8.35 20.90
N ILE A 245 -10.17 7.49 21.64
CA ILE A 245 -11.28 6.68 21.14
C ILE A 245 -12.61 7.24 21.64
N PRO A 246 -13.68 7.12 20.84
CA PRO A 246 -14.99 7.62 21.23
C PRO A 246 -15.50 7.00 22.53
N ALA A 247 -16.19 7.78 23.35
CA ALA A 247 -16.69 7.33 24.64
C ALA A 247 -17.75 6.21 24.53
N TRP A 248 -18.49 6.14 23.41
CA TRP A 248 -19.46 5.07 23.16
C TRP A 248 -18.86 3.68 23.14
N LYS A 249 -17.53 3.55 23.03
CA LYS A 249 -16.85 2.25 23.15
C LYS A 249 -17.11 1.56 24.48
N GLU A 250 -17.38 2.33 25.53
CA GLU A 250 -17.67 1.78 26.85
C GLU A 250 -19.14 1.42 27.02
N THR A 251 -20.04 2.07 26.27
CA THR A 251 -21.50 1.90 26.40
C THR A 251 -22.11 0.96 25.33
N GLY A 252 -21.50 0.88 24.15
CA GLY A 252 -21.95 0.07 23.00
C GLY A 252 -22.85 0.82 22.00
N ASP A 253 -23.36 2.00 22.35
CA ASP A 253 -24.29 2.78 21.52
C ASP A 253 -23.55 3.87 20.74
N LYS A 254 -23.42 3.72 19.41
CA LYS A 254 -22.71 4.69 18.54
C LYS A 254 -23.45 6.03 18.43
N ILE A 255 -23.26 6.92 19.40
CA ILE A 255 -24.01 8.17 19.53
C ILE A 255 -23.18 9.45 19.32
N GLU A 256 -21.85 9.38 19.21
CA GLU A 256 -21.01 10.60 19.19
C GLU A 256 -21.12 11.31 17.83
N THR A 257 -21.79 12.47 17.82
CA THR A 257 -21.99 13.32 16.64
C THR A 257 -20.66 13.84 16.08
N SER A 258 -19.70 14.06 16.98
CA SER A 258 -18.39 14.65 16.66
C SER A 258 -17.54 13.78 15.73
N ASP A 259 -17.76 12.47 15.74
CA ASP A 259 -17.00 11.50 14.96
C ASP A 259 -17.31 11.57 13.44
N TYR A 260 -18.29 12.37 13.02
CA TYR A 260 -18.69 12.55 11.62
C TYR A 260 -18.08 13.79 10.96
N ILE A 261 -17.00 14.34 11.52
CA ILE A 261 -16.23 15.38 10.85
C ILE A 261 -15.46 14.78 9.67
N ASN A 262 -15.68 15.31 8.47
CA ASN A 262 -15.13 14.72 7.25
C ASN A 262 -13.85 15.43 6.78
N HIS A 263 -13.12 14.75 5.90
CA HIS A 263 -11.97 15.31 5.22
C HIS A 263 -12.34 16.35 4.13
N SER A 264 -11.56 17.44 4.06
CA SER A 264 -11.45 18.30 2.86
C SER A 264 -10.02 18.80 2.66
N CYS A 265 -9.56 18.88 1.40
CA CYS A 265 -8.27 19.51 1.06
C CYS A 265 -8.29 21.05 1.16
N ASP A 266 -9.49 21.64 1.23
CA ASP A 266 -9.71 23.05 1.57
C ASP A 266 -10.71 23.11 2.73
N PRO A 267 -10.25 22.81 3.96
CA PRO A 267 -11.14 22.58 5.09
C PRO A 267 -11.78 23.88 5.58
N THR A 268 -12.98 23.76 6.16
CA THR A 268 -13.63 24.87 6.88
C THR A 268 -13.01 25.09 8.26
N CYS A 269 -12.46 24.03 8.85
CA CYS A 269 -11.99 24.01 10.22
C CYS A 269 -10.60 23.40 10.35
N GLY A 270 -9.97 23.58 11.52
CA GLY A 270 -8.68 22.99 11.83
C GLY A 270 -8.41 22.94 13.33
N MET A 271 -7.27 22.39 13.70
CA MET A 271 -6.98 22.05 15.10
C MET A 271 -6.42 23.26 15.86
N GLN A 272 -7.06 23.62 16.96
CA GLN A 272 -6.51 24.58 17.93
C GLN A 272 -5.51 23.89 18.87
N ASP A 273 -5.87 22.69 19.34
CA ASP A 273 -5.04 21.81 20.15
C ASP A 273 -5.29 20.34 19.70
N SER A 274 -4.93 19.34 20.50
CA SER A 274 -5.08 17.94 20.10
C SER A 274 -6.52 17.43 20.01
N VAL A 275 -7.51 18.12 20.59
CA VAL A 275 -8.92 17.69 20.65
C VAL A 275 -9.92 18.79 20.30
N THR A 276 -9.48 20.05 20.27
CA THR A 276 -10.33 21.21 19.98
C THR A 276 -10.21 21.62 18.52
N VAL A 277 -11.35 21.71 17.84
CA VAL A 277 -11.47 22.15 16.45
C VAL A 277 -12.05 23.57 16.41
N ILE A 278 -11.44 24.44 15.62
CA ILE A 278 -11.87 25.82 15.39
C ILE A 278 -12.13 26.08 13.91
N ALA A 279 -13.00 27.05 13.62
CA ALA A 279 -13.22 27.52 12.25
C ALA A 279 -11.98 28.26 11.73
N ILE A 280 -11.47 27.87 10.55
CA ILE A 280 -10.33 28.54 9.88
C ILE A 280 -10.80 29.85 9.23
N ARG A 281 -12.02 29.82 8.71
CA ARG A 281 -12.70 30.91 8.00
C ARG A 281 -14.15 30.97 8.47
N ASP A 282 -14.85 32.02 8.09
CA ASP A 282 -16.30 32.06 8.25
C ASP A 282 -16.93 30.83 7.57
N VAL A 283 -17.77 30.11 8.31
CA VAL A 283 -18.54 28.97 7.84
C VAL A 283 -19.98 29.39 7.70
N HIS A 284 -20.50 29.32 6.48
CA HIS A 284 -21.82 29.82 6.16
C HIS A 284 -22.89 28.73 6.38
N PRO A 285 -24.16 29.12 6.60
CA PRO A 285 -25.26 28.18 6.64
C PRO A 285 -25.24 27.21 5.45
N GLY A 286 -25.29 25.91 5.73
CA GLY A 286 -25.21 24.82 4.75
C GLY A 286 -23.81 24.30 4.41
N ASP A 287 -22.73 25.01 4.80
CA ASP A 287 -21.36 24.55 4.58
C ASP A 287 -21.04 23.29 5.42
N GLU A 288 -20.24 22.38 4.87
CA GLU A 288 -19.76 21.19 5.60
C GLU A 288 -18.64 21.55 6.57
N ILE A 289 -18.73 21.05 7.80
CA ILE A 289 -17.68 21.11 8.81
C ILE A 289 -16.65 20.04 8.49
N THR A 290 -15.47 20.47 8.06
CA THR A 290 -14.41 19.59 7.57
C THR A 290 -13.06 20.01 8.12
N ILE A 291 -12.19 19.04 8.32
CA ILE A 291 -10.77 19.23 8.63
C ILE A 291 -9.92 18.56 7.55
N ASP A 292 -8.67 18.98 7.42
CA ASP A 292 -7.70 18.21 6.64
C ASP A 292 -7.04 17.19 7.57
N TYR A 293 -7.16 15.90 7.27
CA TYR A 293 -6.63 14.84 8.13
C TYR A 293 -5.11 14.88 8.29
N CYS A 294 -4.38 15.59 7.42
CA CYS A 294 -2.96 15.82 7.64
C CYS A 294 -2.69 16.62 8.94
N MET A 295 -3.66 17.40 9.43
CA MET A 295 -3.52 18.18 10.65
C MET A 295 -3.38 17.32 11.91
N VAL A 296 -3.81 16.06 11.85
CA VAL A 296 -3.97 15.18 13.02
C VAL A 296 -3.25 13.84 12.88
N ASN A 297 -2.49 13.60 11.81
CA ASN A 297 -1.81 12.31 11.58
C ASN A 297 -0.29 12.50 11.49
N ASP A 298 0.49 11.59 12.11
CA ASP A 298 1.97 11.61 12.05
C ASP A 298 2.60 10.64 11.06
N GLY A 299 1.82 9.82 10.37
CA GLY A 299 2.35 8.84 9.41
C GLY A 299 2.83 7.53 10.03
N CYS A 300 2.54 7.27 11.31
CA CYS A 300 2.97 6.02 11.93
C CYS A 300 2.02 4.83 11.71
N ASN A 301 0.88 5.05 11.06
CA ASN A 301 -0.13 4.03 10.75
C ASN A 301 -0.38 4.00 9.24
N ASP A 302 -0.50 2.79 8.69
CA ASP A 302 -0.76 2.52 7.26
C ASP A 302 -2.14 1.88 7.06
N GLU A 303 -3.10 2.14 7.96
CA GLU A 303 -4.46 1.63 7.78
C GLU A 303 -5.07 2.23 6.51
N PRO A 304 -5.80 1.44 5.70
CA PRO A 304 -6.44 1.92 4.47
C PRO A 304 -7.44 3.06 4.70
N SER A 305 -7.96 3.25 5.92
CA SER A 305 -8.86 4.36 6.23
C SER A 305 -8.18 5.72 6.21
N ASP A 306 -6.88 5.78 6.50
CA ASP A 306 -6.13 7.03 6.57
C ASP A 306 -5.39 7.36 5.26
N ASN A 307 -5.27 6.38 4.36
CA ASN A 307 -4.72 6.54 3.01
C ASN A 307 -5.79 6.20 1.96
N PHE A 308 -6.38 7.22 1.33
CA PHE A 308 -7.54 7.03 0.45
C PHE A 308 -7.58 7.99 -0.73
N MET A 309 -8.33 7.61 -1.78
CA MET A 309 -8.59 8.50 -2.91
C MET A 309 -9.58 9.59 -2.53
N CYS A 310 -9.13 10.83 -2.57
CA CYS A 310 -9.94 12.01 -2.26
C CYS A 310 -10.86 12.38 -3.43
N ASN A 311 -12.13 12.58 -3.11
CA ASN A 311 -13.11 13.20 -4.00
C ASN A 311 -13.84 14.36 -3.31
N CYS A 312 -13.10 15.18 -2.53
CA CYS A 312 -13.71 16.27 -1.76
C CYS A 312 -14.27 17.41 -2.63
N GLY A 313 -13.95 17.46 -3.92
CA GLY A 313 -14.46 18.47 -4.86
C GLY A 313 -13.79 19.84 -4.74
N SER A 314 -12.85 20.03 -3.81
CA SER A 314 -12.06 21.27 -3.70
C SER A 314 -11.18 21.51 -4.93
N ALA A 315 -10.97 22.78 -5.29
CA ALA A 315 -10.00 23.17 -6.31
C ALA A 315 -8.56 22.76 -5.97
N ASN A 316 -8.25 22.62 -4.68
CA ASN A 316 -6.95 22.15 -4.17
C ASN A 316 -6.98 20.65 -3.83
N CYS A 317 -7.91 19.87 -4.40
CA CYS A 317 -7.99 18.44 -4.14
C CYS A 317 -6.68 17.73 -4.54
N ARG A 318 -6.10 16.98 -3.60
CA ARG A 318 -4.85 16.22 -3.81
C ARG A 318 -5.05 14.92 -4.57
N GLY A 319 -6.29 14.45 -4.72
CA GLY A 319 -6.62 13.18 -5.37
C GLY A 319 -6.31 11.93 -4.53
N GLU A 320 -5.15 11.86 -3.88
CA GLU A 320 -4.78 10.83 -2.90
C GLU A 320 -4.45 11.55 -1.58
N ILE A 321 -5.04 11.11 -0.46
CA ILE A 321 -4.70 11.56 0.88
C ILE A 321 -3.79 10.50 1.49
N THR A 322 -2.69 10.95 2.11
CA THR A 322 -1.79 10.04 2.83
C THR A 322 -1.54 10.51 4.26
N THR A 323 -1.19 9.56 5.12
CA THR A 323 -0.81 9.86 6.52
C THR A 323 0.48 10.68 6.63
N LEU A 324 1.21 10.86 5.54
CA LEU A 324 2.45 11.65 5.46
C LEU A 324 2.25 13.05 4.88
N ASP A 325 1.02 13.42 4.52
CA ASP A 325 0.72 14.69 3.85
C ASP A 325 1.11 15.93 4.68
N TRP A 326 1.22 15.79 6.00
CA TRP A 326 1.71 16.85 6.88
C TRP A 326 3.13 17.33 6.51
N GLN A 327 3.88 16.55 5.72
CA GLN A 327 5.21 16.89 5.21
C GLN A 327 5.20 17.80 3.97
N LEU A 328 4.02 18.03 3.37
CA LEU A 328 3.88 18.86 2.16
C LEU A 328 4.01 20.35 2.52
N PRO A 329 4.98 21.10 1.94
CA PRO A 329 5.22 22.50 2.30
C PRO A 329 4.05 23.42 1.99
N GLU A 330 3.31 23.11 0.93
CA GLU A 330 2.09 23.86 0.60
C GLU A 330 1.10 23.80 1.76
N LEU A 331 0.88 22.60 2.32
CA LEU A 331 -0.01 22.40 3.46
C LEU A 331 0.56 23.01 4.74
N GLN A 332 1.86 22.85 5.00
CA GLN A 332 2.51 23.52 6.13
C GLN A 332 2.38 25.04 6.04
N SER A 333 2.48 25.62 4.83
CA SER A 333 2.33 27.05 4.61
C SER A 333 0.88 27.53 4.76
N ARG A 334 -0.10 26.74 4.28
CA ARG A 334 -1.52 27.14 4.26
C ARG A 334 -2.24 26.81 5.56
N LEU A 335 -1.93 25.67 6.15
CA LEU A 335 -2.61 25.07 7.30
C LEU A 335 -1.75 25.09 8.58
N GLY A 336 -0.50 25.56 8.51
CA GLY A 336 0.48 25.57 9.61
C GLY A 336 -0.08 25.92 11.00
N PRO A 337 -0.83 27.03 11.16
CA PRO A 337 -1.42 27.41 12.44
C PRO A 337 -2.41 26.40 13.02
N TYR A 338 -2.98 25.53 12.19
CA TYR A 338 -4.09 24.64 12.50
C TYR A 338 -3.71 23.15 12.56
N PHE A 339 -2.41 22.82 12.49
CA PHE A 339 -1.95 21.48 12.83
C PHE A 339 -2.08 21.21 14.33
N ALA A 340 -2.40 19.97 14.69
CA ALA A 340 -2.34 19.52 16.08
C ALA A 340 -0.92 19.73 16.65
N PRO A 341 -0.78 20.03 17.96
CA PRO A 341 0.52 20.38 18.55
C PRO A 341 1.63 19.36 18.31
N PHE A 342 1.33 18.06 18.35
CA PHE A 342 2.33 17.01 18.12
C PHE A 342 2.79 16.95 16.65
N VAL A 343 1.91 17.26 15.69
CA VAL A 343 2.29 17.33 14.27
C VAL A 343 3.14 18.56 14.01
N LYS A 344 2.82 19.70 14.62
CA LYS A 344 3.69 20.90 14.61
C LYS A 344 5.10 20.57 15.13
N HIS A 345 5.18 19.83 16.23
CA HIS A 345 6.46 19.39 16.78
C HIS A 345 7.25 18.52 15.79
N LEU A 346 6.58 17.64 15.03
CA LEU A 346 7.20 16.81 13.99
C LEU A 346 7.66 17.63 12.78
N ILE A 347 6.91 18.66 12.39
CA ILE A 347 7.31 19.59 11.32
C ILE A 347 8.58 20.36 11.72
N GLU A 348 8.65 20.83 12.96
CA GLU A 348 9.80 21.56 13.51
C GLU A 348 11.01 20.64 13.77
N ASN A 349 10.75 19.39 14.17
CA ASN A 349 11.74 18.38 14.53
C ASN A 349 11.58 17.13 13.66
N PRO A 350 11.79 17.23 12.34
CA PRO A 350 11.55 16.12 11.46
C PRO A 350 12.46 14.95 11.82
N PRO A 351 11.97 13.70 11.75
CA PRO A 351 12.73 12.51 12.16
C PRO A 351 14.02 12.29 11.36
N PHE A 352 14.27 13.07 10.30
CA PHE A 352 15.43 13.04 9.40
C PHE A 352 16.78 13.46 10.01
N GLU A 353 16.80 13.91 11.26
CA GLU A 353 18.04 14.25 11.96
C GLU A 353 18.36 13.31 13.14
N LEU A 354 18.21 11.99 12.92
CA LEU A 354 18.71 10.99 13.86
C LEU A 354 20.18 11.22 14.21
N ILE A 355 20.50 11.13 15.50
CA ILE A 355 21.88 11.24 15.99
C ILE A 355 22.80 10.20 15.34
N GLU A 356 22.30 9.01 15.02
CA GLU A 356 23.02 7.96 14.29
C GLU A 356 23.47 8.44 12.91
N VAL A 357 22.61 9.14 12.16
CA VAL A 357 22.93 9.72 10.85
C VAL A 357 23.94 10.86 11.01
N LYS A 358 23.83 11.67 12.07
CA LYS A 358 24.82 12.72 12.38
C LYS A 358 26.19 12.11 12.67
N VAL A 359 26.27 11.08 13.51
CA VAL A 359 27.51 10.35 13.79
C VAL A 359 28.08 9.75 12.51
N TYR A 360 27.24 9.10 11.69
CA TYR A 360 27.65 8.54 10.40
C TYR A 360 28.27 9.59 9.48
N ARG A 361 27.67 10.78 9.38
CA ARG A 361 28.20 11.92 8.61
C ARG A 361 29.54 12.40 9.14
N VAL A 362 29.66 12.59 10.46
CA VAL A 362 30.92 13.01 11.09
C VAL A 362 32.04 12.00 10.80
N LEU A 363 31.76 10.71 10.95
CA LEU A 363 32.72 9.64 10.61
C LEU A 363 33.12 9.69 9.14
N TRP A 364 32.17 9.91 8.23
CA TRP A 364 32.48 10.10 6.81
C TRP A 364 33.36 11.33 6.57
N HIS A 365 33.06 12.47 7.19
CA HIS A 365 33.86 13.69 7.05
C HIS A 365 35.31 13.51 7.54
N VAL A 366 35.51 12.76 8.63
CA VAL A 366 36.84 12.45 9.17
C VAL A 366 37.59 11.46 8.26
N CYS A 367 36.91 10.40 7.80
CA CYS A 367 37.51 9.35 6.98
C CYS A 367 37.66 9.74 5.49
N ARG A 368 36.97 10.80 5.05
CA ARG A 368 36.91 11.28 3.67
C ARG A 368 38.25 11.25 2.92
N PRO A 369 39.33 11.94 3.38
CA PRO A 369 40.58 12.01 2.60
C PRO A 369 41.21 10.62 2.41
N PHE A 370 41.08 9.73 3.39
CA PHE A 370 41.56 8.36 3.29
C PHE A 370 40.72 7.52 2.31
N VAL A 371 39.39 7.64 2.38
CA VAL A 371 38.48 6.92 1.48
C VAL A 371 38.68 7.36 0.03
N GLU A 372 38.81 8.66 -0.23
CA GLU A 372 39.10 9.21 -1.55
C GLU A 372 40.40 8.65 -2.13
N TRP A 373 41.48 8.70 -1.33
CA TRP A 373 42.77 8.13 -1.73
C TRP A 373 42.66 6.63 -2.02
N LEU A 374 41.96 5.88 -1.16
CA LEU A 374 41.79 4.42 -1.31
C LEU A 374 41.03 4.07 -2.59
N VAL A 375 39.94 4.79 -2.87
CA VAL A 375 39.10 4.59 -4.06
C VAL A 375 39.86 4.96 -5.32
N ALA A 376 40.50 6.13 -5.37
CA ALA A 376 41.31 6.56 -6.51
C ALA A 376 42.47 5.58 -6.77
N SER A 377 43.14 5.10 -5.73
CA SER A 377 44.22 4.11 -5.83
C SER A 377 43.74 2.73 -6.29
N LYS A 378 42.51 2.33 -5.93
CA LYS A 378 41.91 1.07 -6.41
C LYS A 378 41.48 1.19 -7.87
N ASP A 379 40.87 2.30 -8.25
CA ASP A 379 40.42 2.58 -9.61
C ASP A 379 41.61 2.68 -10.57
N LEU A 380 42.71 3.33 -10.17
CA LEU A 380 43.96 3.38 -10.94
C LEU A 380 44.53 1.97 -11.20
N ARG A 381 44.60 1.13 -10.16
CA ARG A 381 45.08 -0.26 -10.28
C ARG A 381 44.18 -1.14 -11.16
N ARG A 382 42.92 -0.77 -11.31
CA ARG A 382 41.93 -1.47 -12.15
C ARG A 382 41.75 -0.82 -13.52
N HIS A 383 42.60 0.16 -13.87
CA HIS A 383 42.55 0.89 -15.12
C HIS A 383 41.18 1.55 -15.40
N VAL A 384 40.50 2.01 -14.34
CA VAL A 384 39.28 2.81 -14.48
C VAL A 384 39.67 4.20 -15.00
N PRO A 385 39.01 4.73 -16.04
CA PRO A 385 39.32 6.05 -16.56
C PRO A 385 39.14 7.15 -15.50
N PRO A 386 40.06 8.13 -15.38
CA PRO A 386 39.97 9.20 -14.38
C PRO A 386 38.66 9.98 -14.43
N ALA A 387 38.11 10.18 -15.64
CA ALA A 387 36.79 10.78 -15.81
C ALA A 387 35.69 9.97 -15.11
N ALA A 388 35.65 8.65 -15.30
CA ALA A 388 34.68 7.79 -14.63
C ALA A 388 34.86 7.77 -13.11
N THR A 389 36.10 7.85 -12.60
CA THR A 389 36.33 7.96 -11.16
C THR A 389 35.70 9.22 -10.54
N ARG A 390 35.59 10.33 -11.30
CA ARG A 390 34.96 11.57 -10.80
C ARG A 390 33.47 11.44 -10.51
N GLU A 391 32.79 10.51 -11.18
CA GLU A 391 31.37 10.22 -10.93
C GLU A 391 31.12 9.76 -9.49
N ARG A 392 32.12 9.12 -8.86
CA ARG A 392 32.06 8.72 -7.44
C ARG A 392 32.04 9.92 -6.49
N PHE A 393 32.44 11.10 -6.95
CA PHE A 393 32.37 12.35 -6.18
C PHE A 393 31.14 13.20 -6.55
N GLY A 394 30.22 12.64 -7.35
CA GLY A 394 29.00 13.31 -7.79
C GLY A 394 29.17 14.25 -8.98
N GLU A 395 30.35 14.24 -9.63
CA GLU A 395 30.60 15.02 -10.85
C GLU A 395 30.09 14.28 -12.09
N ALA A 396 29.38 14.98 -12.99
CA ALA A 396 29.07 14.42 -14.31
C ALA A 396 30.30 14.41 -15.20
N THR A 397 30.47 13.32 -15.97
CA THR A 397 31.43 13.25 -17.06
C THR A 397 30.84 13.93 -18.31
N ALA A 398 31.66 14.74 -18.99
CA ALA A 398 31.23 15.77 -19.95
C ALA A 398 30.55 15.27 -21.25
N ASP A 399 30.44 13.95 -21.46
CA ASP A 399 29.91 13.35 -22.70
C ASP A 399 28.52 12.71 -22.54
N VAL A 400 27.80 12.93 -21.43
CA VAL A 400 26.67 12.05 -21.07
C VAL A 400 25.31 12.77 -21.07
N PHE A 401 24.51 12.36 -22.05
CA PHE A 401 23.04 12.24 -22.05
C PHE A 401 22.19 13.52 -22.19
N PRO A 402 21.47 13.71 -23.33
CA PRO A 402 20.53 14.81 -23.48
C PRO A 402 19.24 14.46 -22.74
N SER A 403 19.15 14.73 -21.44
CA SER A 403 17.86 14.58 -20.74
C SER A 403 16.92 15.72 -21.15
N SER A 404 15.71 15.38 -21.60
CA SER A 404 14.59 16.25 -21.26
C SER A 404 14.50 16.24 -19.74
N LYS A 405 14.54 17.41 -19.11
CA LYS A 405 14.55 17.56 -17.63
C LYS A 405 13.31 16.96 -16.92
N SER A 406 12.35 16.43 -17.67
CA SER A 406 11.17 15.72 -17.20
C SER A 406 11.32 14.20 -17.43
N GLY A 407 11.43 13.39 -16.37
CA GLY A 407 11.25 11.93 -16.45
C GLY A 407 12.48 11.03 -16.29
N LEU A 408 13.53 11.46 -15.56
CA LEU A 408 14.70 10.61 -15.25
C LEU A 408 14.48 9.76 -13.99
N VAL A 409 14.56 8.44 -14.11
CA VAL A 409 14.53 7.50 -12.98
C VAL A 409 15.94 7.03 -12.63
N TRP A 410 16.31 7.17 -11.36
CA TRP A 410 17.55 6.63 -10.83
C TRP A 410 17.37 5.19 -10.37
N ILE A 411 18.17 4.25 -10.87
CA ILE A 411 18.22 2.87 -10.39
C ILE A 411 19.59 2.59 -9.78
N HIS A 412 19.63 1.95 -8.62
CA HIS A 412 20.86 1.61 -7.92
C HIS A 412 21.00 0.09 -7.71
N GLY A 413 22.12 -0.47 -8.19
CA GLY A 413 22.56 -1.84 -7.88
C GLY A 413 24.08 -1.88 -7.68
N ALA A 414 24.55 -2.28 -6.52
CA ALA A 414 25.98 -2.27 -6.18
C ALA A 414 26.79 -3.34 -6.93
N SER A 415 26.21 -4.51 -7.17
CA SER A 415 26.91 -5.66 -7.77
C SER A 415 26.46 -5.98 -9.20
N VAL A 416 27.22 -6.87 -9.87
CA VAL A 416 26.88 -7.38 -11.21
C VAL A 416 25.50 -8.07 -11.19
N GLY A 417 25.24 -8.89 -10.18
CA GLY A 417 23.98 -9.65 -10.06
C GLY A 417 22.77 -8.75 -9.88
N GLU A 418 22.89 -7.73 -9.03
CA GLU A 418 21.84 -6.73 -8.81
C GLU A 418 21.56 -5.91 -10.08
N CYS A 419 22.62 -5.43 -10.75
CA CYS A 419 22.47 -4.68 -12.00
C CYS A 419 21.81 -5.51 -13.11
N LEU A 420 22.18 -6.78 -13.24
CA LEU A 420 21.56 -7.69 -14.20
C LEU A 420 20.09 -7.96 -13.86
N SER A 421 19.75 -8.00 -12.57
CA SER A 421 18.36 -8.15 -12.12
C SER A 421 17.51 -6.93 -12.47
N ALA A 422 18.11 -5.74 -12.55
CA ALA A 422 17.42 -4.51 -12.95
C ALA A 422 17.18 -4.37 -14.47
N LEU A 423 17.93 -5.10 -15.31
CA LEU A 423 17.82 -4.97 -16.78
C LEU A 423 16.41 -5.12 -17.35
N PRO A 424 15.57 -6.07 -16.89
CA PRO A 424 14.20 -6.20 -17.37
C PRO A 424 13.36 -4.96 -17.10
N LEU A 425 13.50 -4.39 -15.91
CA LEU A 425 12.85 -3.14 -15.52
C LEU A 425 13.33 -1.98 -16.39
N ILE A 426 14.65 -1.86 -16.58
CA ILE A 426 15.24 -0.81 -17.43
C ILE A 426 14.68 -0.89 -18.86
N GLN A 427 14.64 -2.09 -19.45
CA GLN A 427 14.13 -2.29 -20.80
C GLN A 427 12.65 -1.93 -20.94
N ALA A 428 11.84 -2.25 -19.94
CA ALA A 428 10.42 -1.91 -19.92
C ALA A 428 10.20 -0.39 -19.76
N LEU A 429 10.89 0.26 -18.81
CA LEU A 429 10.80 1.72 -18.59
C LEU A 429 11.23 2.54 -19.81
N THR A 430 12.21 2.02 -20.57
CA THR A 430 12.75 2.67 -21.77
C THR A 430 12.03 2.27 -23.07
N HIS A 431 10.98 1.44 -22.97
CA HIS A 431 10.20 0.94 -24.12
C HIS A 431 11.06 0.22 -25.18
N MET A 432 12.02 -0.61 -24.75
CA MET A 432 12.85 -1.37 -25.68
C MET A 432 12.04 -2.40 -26.48
N PRO A 433 12.38 -2.65 -27.76
CA PRO A 433 11.72 -3.67 -28.57
C PRO A 433 11.72 -5.05 -27.89
N GLY A 434 10.54 -5.69 -27.80
CA GLY A 434 10.37 -6.99 -27.15
C GLY A 434 10.23 -6.93 -25.61
N ALA A 435 10.28 -5.74 -25.00
CA ALA A 435 9.94 -5.56 -23.60
C ALA A 435 8.42 -5.47 -23.39
N ARG A 436 7.94 -5.92 -22.23
CA ARG A 436 6.57 -5.69 -21.79
C ARG A 436 6.40 -4.21 -21.42
N VAL A 437 5.38 -3.57 -21.99
CA VAL A 437 5.01 -2.19 -21.67
C VAL A 437 3.53 -2.17 -21.31
N ALA A 438 3.20 -1.77 -20.07
CA ALA A 438 1.81 -1.65 -19.65
C ALA A 438 1.13 -0.46 -20.38
N PRO A 439 -0.13 -0.60 -20.84
CA PRO A 439 -0.85 0.49 -21.49
C PRO A 439 -0.89 1.76 -20.64
N GLY A 440 -0.54 2.90 -21.23
CA GLY A 440 -0.54 4.20 -20.53
C GLY A 440 0.77 4.57 -19.82
N THR A 441 1.77 3.68 -19.78
CA THR A 441 3.10 3.99 -19.24
C THR A 441 3.87 4.92 -20.18
N LEU A 442 4.43 6.00 -19.64
CA LEU A 442 5.32 6.90 -20.38
C LEU A 442 6.71 6.27 -20.52
N ARG A 443 7.36 6.52 -21.66
CA ARG A 443 8.78 6.21 -21.81
C ARG A 443 9.60 7.13 -20.91
N LEU A 444 10.47 6.55 -20.10
CA LEU A 444 11.33 7.27 -19.16
C LEU A 444 12.80 7.08 -19.52
N ASP A 445 13.62 8.04 -19.08
CA ASP A 445 15.06 7.91 -19.12
C ASP A 445 15.55 7.25 -17.82
N VAL A 446 16.58 6.43 -17.90
CA VAL A 446 17.08 5.66 -16.75
C VAL A 446 18.57 5.89 -16.52
N LEU A 447 18.91 6.30 -15.30
CA LEU A 447 20.28 6.35 -14.82
C LEU A 447 20.54 5.18 -13.87
N LEU A 448 21.29 4.18 -14.33
CA LEU A 448 21.75 3.07 -13.52
C LEU A 448 23.09 3.41 -12.85
N THR A 449 23.16 3.25 -11.54
CA THR A 449 24.40 3.42 -10.77
C THR A 449 24.88 2.10 -10.20
N THR A 450 26.20 1.89 -10.21
CA THR A 450 26.84 0.73 -9.59
C THR A 450 28.15 1.11 -8.89
N THR A 451 28.64 0.29 -7.96
CA THR A 451 29.91 0.57 -7.27
C THR A 451 31.09 -0.16 -7.90
N THR A 452 30.85 -1.29 -8.59
CA THR A 452 31.89 -2.20 -9.08
C THR A 452 32.30 -1.92 -10.55
N PRO A 453 33.61 -1.80 -10.86
CA PRO A 453 34.06 -1.56 -12.23
C PRO A 453 33.65 -2.65 -13.23
N SER A 454 33.63 -3.92 -12.80
CA SER A 454 33.20 -5.04 -13.64
C SER A 454 31.71 -4.98 -13.99
N ALA A 455 30.84 -4.61 -13.04
CA ALA A 455 29.42 -4.40 -13.33
C ALA A 455 29.23 -3.25 -14.32
N ARG A 456 29.92 -2.13 -14.11
CA ARG A 456 29.85 -0.98 -15.01
C ARG A 456 30.24 -1.35 -16.44
N ALA A 457 31.39 -2.00 -16.63
CA ALA A 457 31.86 -2.37 -17.97
C ALA A 457 30.87 -3.30 -18.70
N LEU A 458 30.34 -4.30 -17.98
CA LEU A 458 29.34 -5.21 -18.51
C LEU A 458 28.02 -4.51 -18.86
N LEU A 459 27.52 -3.64 -17.99
CA LEU A 459 26.24 -2.96 -18.16
C LEU A 459 26.32 -1.88 -19.24
N GLN A 460 27.45 -1.17 -19.33
CA GLN A 460 27.69 -0.26 -20.44
C GLN A 460 27.62 -0.99 -21.78
N GLU A 461 28.22 -2.17 -21.91
CA GLU A 461 28.10 -3.02 -23.10
C GLU A 461 26.63 -3.41 -23.38
N ARG A 462 25.92 -3.90 -22.36
CA ARG A 462 24.52 -4.37 -22.48
C ARG A 462 23.55 -3.24 -22.82
N LEU A 463 23.83 -2.02 -22.40
CA LEU A 463 22.99 -0.85 -22.61
C LEU A 463 23.42 -0.01 -23.83
N ARG A 464 24.49 -0.36 -24.56
CA ARG A 464 24.95 0.43 -25.74
C ARG A 464 23.86 0.64 -26.79
N ALA A 465 22.98 -0.34 -26.96
CA ALA A 465 21.88 -0.27 -27.93
C ALA A 465 20.65 0.48 -27.39
N ASN A 466 20.65 0.89 -26.10
CA ASN A 466 19.54 1.58 -25.46
C ASN A 466 19.91 3.06 -25.24
N PRO A 467 19.43 3.98 -26.09
CA PRO A 467 19.74 5.41 -25.99
C PRO A 467 19.03 6.10 -24.82
N HIS A 468 18.22 5.40 -24.03
CA HIS A 468 17.47 5.93 -22.89
C HIS A 468 17.98 5.41 -21.55
N ALA A 469 19.05 4.60 -21.52
CA ALA A 469 19.58 4.01 -20.29
C ALA A 469 21.11 4.13 -20.22
N HIS A 470 21.60 4.77 -19.15
CA HIS A 470 23.04 4.99 -18.96
C HIS A 470 23.51 4.39 -17.65
N CYS A 471 24.71 3.79 -17.67
CA CYS A 471 25.33 3.22 -16.48
C CYS A 471 26.57 4.03 -16.07
N ILE A 472 26.55 4.54 -14.84
CA ILE A 472 27.63 5.31 -14.22
C ILE A 472 28.02 4.72 -12.84
N PHE A 473 29.07 5.26 -12.22
CA PHE A 473 29.39 4.88 -10.84
C PHE A 473 28.46 5.61 -9.86
N ALA A 474 28.04 4.91 -8.81
CA ALA A 474 27.33 5.54 -7.71
C ALA A 474 28.24 6.56 -6.99
N PRO A 475 27.68 7.69 -6.50
CA PRO A 475 28.43 8.58 -5.62
C PRO A 475 28.83 7.83 -4.35
N LEU A 476 29.97 8.18 -3.77
CA LEU A 476 30.32 7.77 -2.42
C LEU A 476 29.27 8.31 -1.46
N ASP A 477 28.98 7.56 -0.38
CA ASP A 477 27.92 7.89 0.58
C ASP A 477 28.30 9.04 1.54
N HIS A 478 28.90 10.09 0.99
CA HIS A 478 29.21 11.35 1.65
C HIS A 478 28.18 12.39 1.21
N ALA A 479 27.53 13.06 2.16
CA ALA A 479 26.38 13.94 1.86
C ALA A 479 26.67 15.00 0.77
N PRO A 480 27.79 15.73 0.76
CA PRO A 480 28.15 16.63 -0.35
C PRO A 480 28.23 15.96 -1.74
N TYR A 481 28.74 14.73 -1.84
CA TYR A 481 28.85 14.00 -3.11
C TYR A 481 27.50 13.50 -3.60
N VAL A 482 26.67 13.00 -2.68
CA VAL A 482 25.29 12.63 -3.00
C VAL A 482 24.48 13.86 -3.42
N GLN A 483 24.64 14.99 -2.72
CA GLN A 483 23.99 16.25 -3.08
C GLN A 483 24.43 16.75 -4.45
N ALA A 484 25.73 16.70 -4.76
CA ALA A 484 26.26 17.06 -6.08
C ALA A 484 25.69 16.15 -7.18
N PHE A 485 25.67 14.83 -6.96
CA PHE A 485 25.06 13.85 -7.85
C PHE A 485 23.58 14.19 -8.11
N LEU A 486 22.77 14.30 -7.05
CA LEU A 486 21.35 14.57 -7.19
C LEU A 486 21.10 15.93 -7.86
N SER A 487 21.93 16.95 -7.60
CA SER A 487 21.79 18.28 -8.23
C SER A 487 22.14 18.29 -9.70
N THR A 488 23.08 17.44 -10.10
CA THR A 488 23.53 17.30 -11.49
C THR A 488 22.52 16.54 -12.31
N TRP A 489 22.03 15.41 -11.81
CA TRP A 489 21.15 14.51 -12.57
C TRP A 489 19.67 14.81 -12.40
N GLN A 490 19.27 15.43 -11.28
CA GLN A 490 17.88 15.78 -10.96
C GLN A 490 16.87 14.63 -11.21
N PRO A 491 17.10 13.43 -10.66
CA PRO A 491 16.16 12.32 -10.83
C PRO A 491 14.79 12.64 -10.21
N THR A 492 13.72 12.22 -10.87
CA THR A 492 12.34 12.38 -10.41
C THR A 492 11.86 11.22 -9.54
N ALA A 493 12.59 10.10 -9.53
CA ALA A 493 12.35 8.93 -8.68
C ALA A 493 13.62 8.11 -8.52
N ALA A 494 13.67 7.27 -7.47
CA ALA A 494 14.79 6.35 -7.25
C ALA A 494 14.36 4.93 -6.86
N ILE A 495 15.06 3.93 -7.38
CA ILE A 495 14.79 2.50 -7.15
C ILE A 495 16.07 1.81 -6.70
N TRP A 496 16.04 1.20 -5.52
CA TRP A 496 17.12 0.36 -4.99
C TRP A 496 16.84 -1.11 -5.30
N VAL A 497 17.89 -1.85 -5.62
CA VAL A 497 17.83 -3.28 -5.89
C VAL A 497 18.49 -4.04 -4.74
N GLU A 498 17.79 -5.04 -4.19
CA GLU A 498 18.22 -5.88 -3.06
C GLU A 498 18.34 -5.17 -1.70
N SER A 499 19.53 -4.86 -1.19
CA SER A 499 19.69 -4.36 0.21
C SER A 499 20.83 -3.38 0.47
N GLU A 500 21.09 -2.50 -0.50
CA GLU A 500 22.13 -1.47 -0.40
C GLU A 500 21.60 -0.20 0.31
N LEU A 501 21.35 -0.32 1.62
CA LEU A 501 20.81 0.74 2.48
C LEU A 501 21.90 1.75 2.91
N TRP A 502 22.30 2.62 1.99
CA TRP A 502 23.31 3.68 2.22
C TRP A 502 22.66 4.94 2.85
N PRO A 503 23.01 5.32 4.10
CA PRO A 503 22.30 6.35 4.83
C PRO A 503 22.24 7.72 4.16
N ASN A 504 23.34 8.23 3.59
CA ASN A 504 23.31 9.58 3.01
C ASN A 504 22.59 9.59 1.65
N MET A 505 22.73 8.55 0.85
CA MET A 505 21.98 8.36 -0.40
C MET A 505 20.46 8.39 -0.15
N ILE A 506 19.98 7.64 0.85
CA ILE A 506 18.56 7.59 1.21
C ILE A 506 18.10 8.92 1.79
N VAL A 507 18.81 9.47 2.79
CA VAL A 507 18.38 10.68 3.49
C VAL A 507 18.40 11.91 2.57
N GLU A 508 19.42 12.06 1.72
CA GLU A 508 19.49 13.21 0.80
C GLU A 508 18.51 13.08 -0.38
N ALA A 509 18.19 11.87 -0.80
CA ALA A 509 17.09 11.60 -1.73
C ALA A 509 15.73 11.95 -1.12
N ALA A 510 15.46 11.48 0.11
CA ALA A 510 14.23 11.74 0.84
C ALA A 510 14.02 13.24 1.11
N LYS A 511 15.08 13.99 1.43
CA LYS A 511 15.03 15.46 1.59
C LYS A 511 14.56 16.21 0.34
N ARG A 512 14.73 15.61 -0.85
CA ARG A 512 14.22 16.15 -2.12
C ARG A 512 12.82 15.66 -2.46
N LYS A 513 12.18 14.91 -1.55
CA LYS A 513 10.84 14.32 -1.72
C LYS A 513 10.73 13.46 -2.97
N MET A 514 11.84 12.85 -3.35
CA MET A 514 11.87 11.92 -4.45
C MET A 514 11.12 10.65 -4.04
N PRO A 515 10.12 10.18 -4.80
CA PRO A 515 9.53 8.87 -4.59
C PRO A 515 10.60 7.78 -4.67
N MET A 516 10.62 6.87 -3.70
CA MET A 516 11.62 5.80 -3.65
C MET A 516 10.98 4.43 -3.53
N GLY A 517 11.59 3.47 -4.21
CA GLY A 517 11.21 2.06 -4.16
C GLY A 517 12.39 1.14 -3.86
N LEU A 518 12.12 0.06 -3.13
CA LEU A 518 13.05 -1.05 -2.92
C LEU A 518 12.50 -2.29 -3.62
N ILE A 519 13.22 -2.81 -4.62
CA ILE A 519 12.81 -3.99 -5.37
C ILE A 519 13.77 -5.15 -5.15
N ASN A 520 13.23 -6.37 -5.25
CA ASN A 520 13.96 -7.61 -4.95
C ASN A 520 14.59 -7.60 -3.55
N GLY A 521 13.93 -6.96 -2.59
CA GLY A 521 14.38 -6.75 -1.22
C GLY A 521 14.82 -8.05 -0.58
N ARG A 522 16.10 -8.14 -0.20
CA ARG A 522 16.72 -9.32 0.39
C ARG A 522 17.50 -8.96 1.63
N MET A 523 17.31 -9.65 2.75
CA MET A 523 18.12 -9.40 3.94
C MET A 523 18.59 -10.69 4.58
N SER A 524 19.91 -10.93 4.62
CA SER A 524 20.46 -12.09 5.32
C SER A 524 20.11 -12.09 6.81
N ALA A 525 19.99 -13.27 7.45
CA ALA A 525 19.73 -13.38 8.88
C ALA A 525 20.78 -12.64 9.74
N LYS A 526 22.05 -12.64 9.32
CA LYS A 526 23.13 -11.92 9.99
C LYS A 526 23.00 -10.41 9.86
N SER A 527 22.54 -9.91 8.71
CA SER A 527 22.25 -8.47 8.53
C SER A 527 21.03 -8.07 9.35
N PHE A 528 19.96 -8.88 9.31
CA PHE A 528 18.76 -8.67 10.11
C PHE A 528 19.06 -8.61 11.60
N GLY A 529 19.85 -9.52 12.17
CA GLY A 529 20.21 -9.48 13.59
C GLY A 529 20.96 -8.20 14.00
N ARG A 530 21.74 -7.60 13.11
CA ARG A 530 22.43 -6.32 13.37
C ARG A 530 21.46 -5.15 13.30
N TRP A 531 20.61 -5.12 12.27
CA TRP A 531 19.59 -4.08 12.09
C TRP A 531 18.49 -4.15 13.15
N ASN A 532 18.16 -5.35 13.65
CA ASN A 532 17.14 -5.55 14.68
C ASN A 532 17.71 -5.46 16.11
N SER A 533 18.89 -4.86 16.27
CA SER A 533 19.44 -4.54 17.60
C SER A 533 18.81 -3.27 18.17
N TRP A 534 18.94 -3.04 19.49
CA TRP A 534 18.40 -1.85 20.14
C TRP A 534 18.87 -0.52 19.51
N LEU A 535 20.14 -0.42 19.09
CA LEU A 535 20.66 0.75 18.36
C LEU A 535 20.32 0.72 16.87
N GLY A 536 20.31 -0.46 16.25
CA GLY A 536 20.10 -0.62 14.82
C GLY A 536 18.66 -0.39 14.38
N ARG A 537 17.68 -0.74 15.22
CA ARG A 537 16.26 -0.78 14.82
C ARG A 537 15.72 0.60 14.51
N ARG A 538 16.09 1.60 15.32
CA ARG A 538 15.71 3.00 15.09
C ARG A 538 16.26 3.53 13.76
N LEU A 539 17.53 3.23 13.48
CA LEU A 539 18.15 3.60 12.21
C LEU A 539 17.51 2.85 11.03
N ALA A 540 17.21 1.56 11.19
CA ALA A 540 16.55 0.77 10.16
C ALA A 540 15.17 1.34 9.81
N GLN A 541 14.33 1.62 10.81
CA GLN A 541 13.01 2.24 10.62
C GLN A 541 13.13 3.58 9.89
N HIS A 542 14.12 4.38 10.27
CA HIS A 542 14.37 5.67 9.65
C HIS A 542 14.81 5.58 8.18
N LEU A 543 15.67 4.61 7.85
CA LEU A 543 16.14 4.40 6.49
C LEU A 543 15.11 3.68 5.62
N LEU A 544 14.21 2.89 6.23
CA LEU A 544 13.17 2.16 5.52
C LEU A 544 11.90 2.98 5.28
N GLY A 545 11.56 3.92 6.18
CA GLY A 545 10.37 4.78 6.04
C GLY A 545 10.25 5.47 4.67
N PRO A 546 11.33 6.03 4.10
CA PRO A 546 11.28 6.63 2.77
C PRO A 546 10.93 5.66 1.61
N PHE A 547 10.96 4.35 1.82
CA PHE A 547 10.51 3.32 0.87
C PHE A 547 9.04 2.88 1.10
N ALA A 548 8.28 3.60 1.93
CA ALA A 548 6.89 3.27 2.25
C ALA A 548 5.98 3.13 1.02
N LEU A 549 6.29 3.85 -0.07
CA LEU A 549 5.51 3.76 -1.31
C LEU A 549 5.68 2.42 -2.05
N LEU A 550 6.84 1.77 -1.93
CA LEU A 550 7.13 0.54 -2.66
C LEU A 550 8.29 -0.25 -2.03
N THR A 551 7.98 -1.39 -1.41
CA THR A 551 8.99 -2.36 -0.96
C THR A 551 8.57 -3.77 -1.39
N LEU A 552 9.31 -4.35 -2.33
CA LEU A 552 9.00 -5.66 -2.93
C LEU A 552 10.10 -6.67 -2.59
N CYS A 553 9.76 -7.67 -1.78
CA CYS A 553 10.66 -8.67 -1.24
C CYS A 553 10.68 -9.96 -2.09
N GLN A 554 11.85 -10.60 -2.12
CA GLN A 554 12.09 -11.82 -2.92
C GLN A 554 11.61 -13.11 -2.25
N SER A 555 11.37 -13.12 -0.93
CA SER A 555 10.90 -14.29 -0.18
C SER A 555 10.00 -13.88 1.01
N PRO A 556 9.15 -14.79 1.52
CA PRO A 556 8.36 -14.54 2.73
C PRO A 556 9.23 -14.24 3.97
N GLU A 557 10.41 -14.85 4.10
CA GLU A 557 11.34 -14.55 5.19
C GLU A 557 11.91 -13.15 5.09
N ASP A 558 12.22 -12.69 3.87
CA ASP A 558 12.69 -11.33 3.65
C ASP A 558 11.57 -10.32 3.93
N LEU A 559 10.32 -10.61 3.54
CA LEU A 559 9.13 -9.82 3.92
C LEU A 559 9.05 -9.64 5.44
N TYR A 560 9.11 -10.74 6.20
CA TYR A 560 9.07 -10.69 7.66
C TYR A 560 10.19 -9.80 8.25
N ARG A 561 11.41 -9.91 7.71
CA ARG A 561 12.56 -9.13 8.16
C ARG A 561 12.37 -7.63 7.90
N PHE A 562 11.93 -7.25 6.71
CA PHE A 562 11.69 -5.85 6.34
C PHE A 562 10.54 -5.22 7.15
N GLN A 563 9.43 -5.95 7.33
CA GLN A 563 8.32 -5.48 8.17
C GLN A 563 8.74 -5.27 9.63
N THR A 564 9.52 -6.20 10.20
CA THR A 564 10.03 -6.07 11.57
C THR A 564 10.91 -4.83 11.76
N LEU A 565 11.63 -4.43 10.70
CA LEU A 565 12.52 -3.27 10.69
C LEU A 565 11.81 -1.96 10.31
N GLY A 566 10.50 -1.97 10.05
CA GLY A 566 9.69 -0.77 9.82
C GLY A 566 9.22 -0.52 8.39
N ALA A 567 9.49 -1.43 7.44
CA ALA A 567 8.86 -1.38 6.12
C ALA A 567 7.50 -2.11 6.15
N THR A 568 6.52 -1.50 6.79
CA THR A 568 5.17 -2.04 7.02
C THR A 568 4.42 -2.36 5.73
N SER A 569 4.59 -1.55 4.70
CA SER A 569 3.99 -1.74 3.36
C SER A 569 4.72 -2.75 2.46
N ALA A 570 5.74 -3.46 2.98
CA ALA A 570 6.47 -4.45 2.20
C ALA A 570 5.56 -5.59 1.72
N LYS A 571 5.79 -6.06 0.49
CA LYS A 571 5.05 -7.16 -0.14
C LYS A 571 5.99 -8.23 -0.67
N TYR A 572 5.57 -9.48 -0.66
CA TYR A 572 6.29 -10.58 -1.29
C TYR A 572 5.82 -10.75 -2.75
N VAL A 573 6.75 -10.66 -3.70
CA VAL A 573 6.46 -10.81 -5.14
C VAL A 573 7.27 -11.92 -5.81
N GLY A 574 8.36 -12.39 -5.20
CA GLY A 574 9.29 -13.36 -5.78
C GLY A 574 10.59 -12.72 -6.31
N ASP A 575 11.53 -13.55 -6.79
CA ASP A 575 12.87 -13.07 -7.20
C ASP A 575 12.86 -12.49 -8.63
N LEU A 576 13.33 -11.25 -8.78
CA LEU A 576 13.40 -10.57 -10.08
C LEU A 576 14.32 -11.28 -11.10
N LYS A 577 15.19 -12.19 -10.64
CA LYS A 577 16.08 -12.99 -11.51
C LYS A 577 15.32 -14.00 -12.37
N PHE A 578 14.03 -14.24 -12.17
CA PHE A 578 13.22 -15.14 -12.98
C PHE A 578 12.77 -14.48 -14.31
N ARG A 579 13.65 -14.27 -15.31
CA ARG A 579 13.21 -13.88 -16.67
C ARG A 579 13.74 -14.78 -17.80
N THR A 580 12.84 -15.07 -18.74
CA THR A 580 13.00 -15.62 -20.09
C THR A 580 13.66 -14.62 -21.06
N THR A 581 14.76 -15.04 -21.69
CA THR A 581 15.06 -14.69 -23.09
C THR A 581 15.07 -16.00 -23.84
N SER A 582 13.89 -16.41 -24.32
CA SER A 582 13.77 -17.56 -25.21
C SER A 582 14.47 -17.21 -26.52
N TYR A 583 15.68 -17.72 -26.74
CA TYR A 583 16.10 -18.02 -28.10
C TYR A 583 15.19 -19.15 -28.57
N ASN A 584 14.34 -18.88 -29.56
CA ASN A 584 13.42 -19.86 -30.11
C ASN A 584 14.14 -21.21 -30.33
N LYS A 585 13.67 -22.28 -29.67
CA LYS A 585 13.97 -23.66 -30.08
C LYS A 585 13.62 -23.75 -31.57
N ILE A 586 14.63 -23.96 -32.40
CA ILE A 586 14.57 -23.80 -33.85
C ILE A 586 13.42 -24.65 -34.42
N ALA A 587 12.35 -24.00 -34.86
CA ALA A 587 11.49 -24.47 -35.94
C ALA A 587 12.01 -23.87 -37.26
N PRO A 588 12.00 -24.59 -38.39
CA PRO A 588 12.56 -24.10 -39.64
C PRO A 588 11.65 -23.02 -40.23
N VAL A 589 12.08 -21.75 -40.21
CA VAL A 589 11.39 -20.68 -40.96
C VAL A 589 12.42 -19.86 -41.74
N ALA A 590 12.20 -19.80 -43.04
CA ALA A 590 12.91 -18.99 -44.01
C ALA A 590 12.49 -17.51 -43.90
N GLY A 591 13.46 -16.60 -43.82
CA GLY A 591 13.25 -15.15 -43.96
C GLY A 591 14.41 -14.33 -43.38
N PRO A 592 14.89 -13.26 -44.04
CA PRO A 592 16.05 -12.51 -43.57
C PRO A 592 15.64 -11.37 -42.63
N SER A 593 16.32 -11.24 -41.50
CA SER A 593 16.38 -9.96 -40.78
C SER A 593 17.76 -9.73 -40.20
N LEU A 594 18.36 -8.65 -40.69
CA LEU A 594 19.67 -8.10 -40.38
C LEU A 594 19.60 -7.31 -39.06
N VAL A 595 20.50 -7.62 -38.13
CA VAL A 595 21.63 -6.79 -37.65
C VAL A 595 22.20 -7.57 -36.46
N VAL A 596 23.35 -8.23 -36.65
CA VAL A 596 23.97 -9.10 -35.65
C VAL A 596 25.44 -8.71 -35.52
N SER A 597 25.90 -8.62 -34.28
CA SER A 597 27.30 -8.34 -33.95
C SER A 597 28.17 -9.58 -34.19
N ALA A 598 29.43 -9.40 -34.59
CA ALA A 598 30.33 -10.48 -35.03
C ALA A 598 30.53 -11.65 -34.04
N LYS A 599 30.21 -11.49 -32.74
CA LYS A 599 30.25 -12.58 -31.75
C LYS A 599 28.97 -13.43 -31.75
N GLN A 600 27.82 -12.82 -31.97
CA GLN A 600 26.52 -13.51 -32.07
C GLN A 600 26.43 -14.37 -33.35
N ASP A 601 27.09 -13.96 -34.44
CA ASP A 601 27.17 -14.75 -35.66
C ASP A 601 27.93 -16.07 -35.45
N VAL A 602 29.00 -16.04 -34.65
CA VAL A 602 29.80 -17.23 -34.32
C VAL A 602 28.99 -18.21 -33.45
N ASP A 603 28.30 -17.70 -32.43
CA ASP A 603 27.47 -18.52 -31.53
C ASP A 603 26.26 -19.13 -32.26
N ALA A 604 25.62 -18.40 -33.18
CA ALA A 604 24.49 -18.92 -33.97
C ALA A 604 24.93 -20.00 -34.98
N VAL A 605 26.06 -19.81 -35.66
CA VAL A 605 26.64 -20.82 -36.57
C VAL A 605 27.06 -22.06 -35.78
N TRP A 606 27.66 -21.87 -34.60
CA TRP A 606 28.03 -22.98 -33.73
C TRP A 606 26.80 -23.75 -33.21
N LEU A 607 25.77 -23.04 -32.74
CA LEU A 607 24.53 -23.66 -32.28
C LEU A 607 23.85 -24.49 -33.37
N ALA A 608 23.82 -23.98 -34.61
CA ALA A 608 23.28 -24.73 -35.75
C ALA A 608 24.09 -26.00 -36.05
N ARG A 609 25.43 -25.92 -36.01
CA ARG A 609 26.31 -27.09 -36.18
C ARG A 609 26.17 -28.09 -35.04
N LEU A 610 26.07 -27.62 -33.80
CA LEU A 610 25.89 -28.44 -32.62
C LEU A 610 24.53 -29.15 -32.68
N GLY A 611 23.46 -28.43 -33.01
CA GLY A 611 22.11 -28.97 -33.20
C GLY A 611 22.08 -30.08 -34.26
N HIS A 612 22.78 -29.90 -35.38
CA HIS A 612 22.91 -30.95 -36.40
C HIS A 612 23.72 -32.16 -35.89
N ALA A 613 24.84 -31.92 -35.20
CA ALA A 613 25.71 -32.97 -34.68
C ALA A 613 25.04 -33.87 -33.62
N VAL A 614 24.09 -33.31 -32.86
CA VAL A 614 23.37 -34.04 -31.82
C VAL A 614 21.97 -34.51 -32.24
N GLN A 615 21.58 -34.23 -33.49
CA GLN A 615 20.27 -34.59 -34.02
C GLN A 615 20.04 -36.11 -33.93
N GLY A 616 18.92 -36.51 -33.32
CA GLY A 616 18.58 -37.93 -33.13
C GLY A 616 19.34 -38.65 -32.02
N ARG A 617 20.12 -37.93 -31.19
CA ARG A 617 20.82 -38.47 -30.01
C ARG A 617 20.09 -38.11 -28.72
N CYS A 618 20.22 -38.96 -27.70
CA CYS A 618 19.76 -38.63 -26.34
C CYS A 618 20.84 -37.78 -25.62
N VAL A 619 20.66 -36.46 -25.60
CA VAL A 619 21.64 -35.52 -25.02
C VAL A 619 21.28 -35.15 -23.59
N TRP A 620 22.24 -35.22 -22.68
CA TRP A 620 22.11 -34.63 -21.34
C TRP A 620 23.37 -33.87 -20.95
N VAL A 621 23.21 -32.82 -20.15
CA VAL A 621 24.30 -31.92 -19.74
C VAL A 621 24.61 -32.12 -18.25
N ALA A 622 25.87 -32.19 -17.88
CA ALA A 622 26.34 -32.04 -16.51
C ALA A 622 27.17 -30.75 -16.41
N VAL A 623 26.64 -29.73 -15.71
CA VAL A 623 27.21 -28.38 -15.71
C VAL A 623 27.74 -27.94 -14.35
N SER A 624 28.84 -27.20 -14.36
CA SER A 624 29.54 -26.71 -13.17
C SER A 624 29.96 -27.83 -12.20
N THR A 625 30.38 -28.97 -12.72
CA THR A 625 30.83 -30.11 -11.90
C THR A 625 32.11 -29.79 -11.13
N HIS A 626 32.21 -30.37 -9.94
CA HIS A 626 33.38 -30.32 -9.08
C HIS A 626 34.04 -31.70 -8.93
N GLU A 627 35.25 -31.69 -8.39
CA GLU A 627 36.00 -32.91 -8.10
C GLU A 627 35.18 -33.91 -7.29
N GLY A 628 35.14 -35.15 -7.78
CA GLY A 628 34.30 -36.22 -7.24
C GLY A 628 32.97 -36.39 -7.99
N GLU A 629 32.41 -35.34 -8.58
CA GLU A 629 31.14 -35.43 -9.32
C GLU A 629 31.31 -35.94 -10.74
N GLU A 630 32.45 -35.64 -11.40
CA GLU A 630 32.66 -36.05 -12.79
C GLU A 630 32.65 -37.58 -12.96
N ALA A 631 33.27 -38.30 -12.03
CA ALA A 631 33.27 -39.77 -12.03
C ALA A 631 31.86 -40.35 -11.87
N ILE A 632 31.02 -39.71 -11.05
CA ILE A 632 29.62 -40.09 -10.84
C ILE A 632 28.82 -39.87 -12.13
N CYS A 633 28.99 -38.72 -12.80
CA CYS A 633 28.34 -38.43 -14.07
C CYS A 633 28.75 -39.41 -15.18
N VAL A 634 30.04 -39.77 -15.25
CA VAL A 634 30.56 -40.76 -16.21
C VAL A 634 29.97 -42.15 -15.96
N HIS A 635 29.92 -42.59 -14.69
CA HIS A 635 29.30 -43.88 -14.34
C HIS A 635 27.81 -43.89 -14.68
N ALA A 636 27.10 -42.82 -14.35
CA ALA A 636 25.69 -42.68 -14.71
C ALA A 636 25.48 -42.73 -16.24
N HIS A 637 26.40 -42.13 -17.01
CA HIS A 637 26.33 -42.17 -18.47
C HIS A 637 26.50 -43.58 -19.04
N MET A 638 27.41 -44.39 -18.48
CA MET A 638 27.58 -45.79 -18.89
C MET A 638 26.29 -46.59 -18.71
N GLU A 639 25.58 -46.37 -17.60
CA GLU A 639 24.27 -47.00 -17.35
C GLU A 639 23.19 -46.50 -18.32
N ILE A 640 23.11 -45.18 -18.55
CA ILE A 640 22.17 -44.59 -19.52
C ILE A 640 22.37 -45.19 -20.92
N ARG A 641 23.63 -45.42 -21.34
CA ARG A 641 23.96 -46.00 -22.65
C ARG A 641 23.50 -47.44 -22.84
N ARG A 642 23.25 -48.20 -21.77
CA ARG A 642 22.64 -49.53 -21.88
C ARG A 642 21.21 -49.46 -22.38
N ALA A 643 20.47 -48.41 -22.02
CA ALA A 643 19.11 -48.15 -22.49
C ALA A 643 19.08 -47.31 -23.79
N HIS A 644 20.02 -46.38 -23.95
CA HIS A 644 20.10 -45.44 -25.08
C HIS A 644 21.53 -45.45 -25.68
N PRO A 645 21.87 -46.39 -26.58
CA PRO A 645 23.23 -46.56 -27.08
C PRO A 645 23.86 -45.32 -27.75
N ASN A 646 23.01 -44.45 -28.30
CA ASN A 646 23.36 -43.19 -28.97
C ASN A 646 23.42 -41.96 -28.03
N ALA A 647 23.29 -42.16 -26.71
CA ALA A 647 23.31 -41.05 -25.75
C ALA A 647 24.64 -40.27 -25.81
N LEU A 648 24.57 -38.98 -25.49
CA LEU A 648 25.72 -38.07 -25.40
C LEU A 648 25.68 -37.35 -24.05
N LEU A 649 26.78 -37.42 -23.30
CA LEU A 649 27.00 -36.57 -22.13
C LEU A 649 27.81 -35.34 -22.53
N VAL A 650 27.26 -34.15 -22.34
CA VAL A 650 28.02 -32.90 -22.38
C VAL A 650 28.47 -32.58 -20.95
N LEU A 651 29.78 -32.61 -20.69
CA LEU A 651 30.34 -32.40 -19.36
C LEU A 651 31.08 -31.06 -19.30
N ILE A 652 30.63 -30.16 -18.43
CA ILE A 652 31.13 -28.79 -18.28
C ILE A 652 31.64 -28.60 -16.84
N PRO A 653 32.95 -28.79 -16.59
CA PRO A 653 33.52 -28.60 -15.25
C PRO A 653 33.46 -27.15 -14.81
N ARG A 654 33.32 -26.92 -13.50
CA ARG A 654 33.37 -25.55 -12.94
C ARG A 654 34.69 -24.85 -13.24
N HIS A 655 35.76 -25.64 -13.35
CA HIS A 655 37.11 -25.19 -13.63
C HIS A 655 37.66 -25.86 -14.90
N PRO A 656 37.64 -25.17 -16.06
CA PRO A 656 38.00 -25.76 -17.35
C PRO A 656 39.39 -26.40 -17.45
N HIS A 657 40.36 -25.89 -16.67
CA HIS A 657 41.72 -26.46 -16.62
C HIS A 657 41.76 -27.93 -16.16
N ARG A 658 40.68 -28.46 -15.57
CA ARG A 658 40.57 -29.85 -15.14
C ARG A 658 40.22 -30.82 -16.26
N CYS A 659 39.83 -30.35 -17.45
CA CYS A 659 39.43 -31.20 -18.57
C CYS A 659 40.52 -32.18 -19.02
N ASP A 660 41.81 -31.84 -18.88
CA ASP A 660 42.93 -32.77 -19.12
C ASP A 660 42.90 -33.98 -18.19
N GLY A 661 42.79 -33.74 -16.89
CA GLY A 661 42.72 -34.81 -15.90
C GLY A 661 41.46 -35.65 -16.05
N ILE A 662 40.33 -35.02 -16.33
CA ILE A 662 39.04 -35.71 -16.53
C ILE A 662 39.10 -36.61 -17.76
N GLN A 663 39.62 -36.11 -18.89
CA GLN A 663 39.72 -36.90 -20.12
C GLN A 663 40.63 -38.12 -19.96
N ASN A 664 41.81 -37.94 -19.35
CA ASN A 664 42.75 -39.03 -19.09
C ASN A 664 42.13 -40.09 -18.17
N THR A 665 41.37 -39.66 -17.16
CA THR A 665 40.67 -40.57 -16.25
C THR A 665 39.62 -41.39 -17.01
N ILE A 666 38.80 -40.76 -17.86
CA ILE A 666 37.81 -41.45 -18.67
C ILE A 666 38.48 -42.47 -19.61
N HIS A 667 39.58 -42.10 -20.27
CA HIS A 667 40.28 -42.97 -21.22
C HIS A 667 40.92 -44.20 -20.55
N THR A 668 41.42 -44.05 -19.32
CA THR A 668 42.09 -45.13 -18.58
C THR A 668 41.12 -46.05 -17.83
N THR A 669 39.91 -45.57 -17.53
CA THR A 669 38.93 -46.32 -16.71
C THR A 669 37.74 -46.84 -17.50
N THR A 670 37.51 -46.36 -18.72
CA THR A 670 36.35 -46.72 -19.54
C THR A 670 36.72 -46.86 -21.02
N SER A 671 35.85 -47.49 -21.80
CA SER A 671 35.95 -47.55 -23.26
C SER A 671 35.26 -46.37 -23.98
N LEU A 672 34.82 -45.34 -23.24
CA LEU A 672 34.07 -44.21 -23.78
C LEU A 672 34.98 -43.26 -24.56
N ARG A 673 34.50 -42.82 -25.74
CA ARG A 673 35.23 -41.88 -26.59
C ARG A 673 34.92 -40.44 -26.18
N THR A 674 35.96 -39.63 -26.04
CA THR A 674 35.87 -38.23 -25.59
C THR A 674 36.32 -37.26 -26.69
N GLN A 675 35.66 -36.10 -26.79
CA GLN A 675 36.11 -34.97 -27.60
C GLN A 675 36.00 -33.66 -26.79
N ARG A 676 36.72 -32.61 -27.20
CA ARG A 676 36.73 -31.31 -26.52
C ARG A 676 36.14 -30.20 -27.37
N ARG A 677 35.65 -29.15 -26.69
CA ARG A 677 35.22 -27.91 -27.34
C ARG A 677 36.41 -27.09 -27.88
N SER A 678 37.54 -27.05 -27.19
CA SER A 678 38.75 -26.31 -27.61
C SER A 678 39.41 -26.83 -28.90
N SER A 679 39.07 -28.05 -29.35
CA SER A 679 39.51 -28.56 -30.66
C SER A 679 38.67 -28.04 -31.84
N ASP A 680 37.77 -27.08 -31.58
CA ASP A 680 36.91 -26.39 -32.56
C ASP A 680 36.06 -27.32 -33.44
N SER A 681 35.76 -28.51 -32.90
CA SER A 681 34.96 -29.57 -33.53
C SER A 681 33.69 -29.83 -32.72
N THR A 682 32.54 -29.93 -33.39
CA THR A 682 31.32 -30.46 -32.77
C THR A 682 31.49 -31.95 -32.45
N PRO A 683 30.73 -32.52 -31.50
CA PRO A 683 30.81 -33.94 -31.19
C PRO A 683 30.52 -34.80 -32.43
N GLY A 684 31.47 -35.65 -32.82
CA GLY A 684 31.26 -36.62 -33.89
C GLY A 684 30.26 -37.75 -33.53
N PRO A 685 29.80 -38.56 -34.50
CA PRO A 685 28.82 -39.63 -34.27
C PRO A 685 29.26 -40.65 -33.21
N GLU A 686 30.56 -40.90 -33.15
CA GLU A 686 31.19 -41.86 -32.24
C GLU A 686 31.59 -41.25 -30.88
N THR A 687 31.29 -39.97 -30.63
CA THR A 687 31.67 -39.29 -29.39
C THR A 687 30.66 -39.63 -28.31
N ASP A 688 31.11 -40.20 -27.19
CA ASP A 688 30.24 -40.55 -26.07
C ASP A 688 30.16 -39.42 -25.05
N ILE A 689 31.29 -38.74 -24.80
CA ILE A 689 31.38 -37.61 -23.85
C ILE A 689 32.02 -36.40 -24.54
N PHE A 690 31.34 -35.25 -24.50
CA PHE A 690 31.84 -33.99 -25.01
C PHE A 690 32.23 -33.05 -23.86
N LEU A 691 33.51 -32.73 -23.75
CA LEU A 691 34.07 -31.88 -22.69
C LEU A 691 34.10 -30.42 -23.13
N VAL A 692 33.47 -29.54 -22.35
CA VAL A 692 33.45 -28.10 -22.61
C VAL A 692 34.48 -27.42 -21.71
N ASP A 693 35.59 -26.99 -22.31
CA ASP A 693 36.75 -26.37 -21.65
C ASP A 693 36.87 -24.86 -21.92
N VAL A 694 35.78 -24.22 -22.34
CA VAL A 694 35.69 -22.78 -22.60
C VAL A 694 34.64 -22.12 -21.69
N ILE A 695 34.90 -20.87 -21.29
CA ILE A 695 34.03 -20.14 -20.36
C ILE A 695 33.01 -19.31 -21.14
N GLY A 696 31.76 -19.31 -20.67
CA GLY A 696 30.71 -18.42 -21.18
C GLY A 696 29.83 -18.99 -22.30
N GLU A 697 30.01 -20.27 -22.64
CA GLU A 697 29.26 -20.97 -23.70
C GLU A 697 28.16 -21.92 -23.16
N THR A 698 27.90 -21.95 -21.85
CA THR A 698 26.97 -22.92 -21.21
C THR A 698 25.56 -22.91 -21.81
N GLN A 699 25.06 -21.74 -22.21
CA GLN A 699 23.73 -21.59 -22.81
C GLN A 699 23.53 -22.45 -24.05
N LEU A 700 24.55 -22.52 -24.92
CA LEU A 700 24.51 -23.27 -26.18
C LEU A 700 24.21 -24.76 -25.97
N TYR A 701 24.66 -25.30 -24.83
CA TYR A 701 24.48 -26.69 -24.48
C TYR A 701 23.14 -26.98 -23.81
N PHE A 702 22.57 -26.01 -23.10
CA PHE A 702 21.21 -26.12 -22.57
C PHE A 702 20.18 -26.14 -23.72
N ASP A 703 20.39 -25.31 -24.74
CA ASP A 703 19.46 -25.19 -25.88
C ASP A 703 19.31 -26.49 -26.69
N VAL A 704 20.33 -27.37 -26.67
CA VAL A 704 20.32 -28.66 -27.37
C VAL A 704 20.07 -29.86 -26.47
N SER A 705 19.79 -29.65 -25.18
CA SER A 705 19.61 -30.74 -24.21
C SER A 705 18.29 -30.64 -23.43
N PRO A 706 17.48 -31.71 -23.40
CA PRO A 706 16.27 -31.75 -22.58
C PRO A 706 16.51 -31.92 -21.07
N VAL A 707 17.69 -32.39 -20.65
CA VAL A 707 17.96 -32.74 -19.23
C VAL A 707 19.32 -32.23 -18.80
N THR A 708 19.38 -31.49 -17.69
CA THR A 708 20.63 -30.95 -17.13
C THR A 708 20.81 -31.33 -15.67
N PHE A 709 21.96 -31.92 -15.34
CA PHE A 709 22.47 -32.05 -13.99
C PHE A 709 23.31 -30.83 -13.60
N VAL A 710 23.03 -30.23 -12.44
CA VAL A 710 23.77 -29.06 -11.92
C VAL A 710 24.71 -29.52 -10.80
N GLY A 711 26.02 -29.36 -11.01
CA GLY A 711 27.07 -29.75 -10.09
C GLY A 711 27.23 -28.82 -8.88
N GLY A 712 28.26 -29.09 -8.08
CA GLY A 712 28.44 -28.56 -6.73
C GLY A 712 27.36 -29.03 -5.76
N SER A 713 26.62 -30.08 -6.13
CA SER A 713 25.39 -30.51 -5.47
C SER A 713 25.44 -31.95 -4.96
N LEU A 714 26.31 -32.80 -5.52
CA LEU A 714 26.62 -34.14 -4.99
C LEU A 714 27.79 -34.11 -4.00
N VAL A 715 28.51 -32.99 -3.95
CA VAL A 715 29.55 -32.67 -2.95
C VAL A 715 29.16 -31.41 -2.18
N ASP A 716 29.70 -31.22 -0.97
CA ASP A 716 29.33 -30.13 -0.07
C ASP A 716 29.92 -28.76 -0.48
N VAL A 717 29.48 -28.28 -1.64
CA VAL A 717 29.80 -26.96 -2.19
C VAL A 717 28.58 -26.01 -2.09
N GLY A 718 27.38 -26.59 -1.92
CA GLY A 718 26.13 -25.85 -1.71
C GLY A 718 25.31 -25.62 -2.97
N GLY A 719 25.68 -26.20 -4.10
CA GLY A 719 24.93 -26.18 -5.36
C GLY A 719 25.20 -24.93 -6.20
N HIS A 720 25.22 -25.11 -7.52
CA HIS A 720 25.33 -24.00 -8.49
C HIS A 720 23.97 -23.58 -9.06
N ASN A 721 24.01 -22.63 -9.99
CA ASN A 721 22.84 -21.97 -10.55
C ASN A 721 21.92 -22.95 -11.32
N VAL A 722 20.76 -23.27 -10.74
CA VAL A 722 19.71 -24.10 -11.38
C VAL A 722 18.84 -23.31 -12.36
N LEU A 723 18.87 -21.98 -12.33
CA LEU A 723 17.96 -21.15 -13.10
C LEU A 723 18.29 -21.15 -14.60
N GLU A 724 19.56 -21.15 -14.97
CA GLU A 724 19.98 -21.14 -16.38
C GLU A 724 19.44 -22.33 -17.19
N PRO A 725 19.60 -23.60 -16.74
CA PRO A 725 19.00 -24.73 -17.45
C PRO A 725 17.47 -24.73 -17.40
N LEU A 726 16.84 -24.31 -16.29
CA LEU A 726 15.37 -24.18 -16.22
C LEU A 726 14.83 -23.16 -17.24
N ARG A 727 15.51 -22.01 -17.40
CA ARG A 727 15.17 -20.99 -18.41
C ARG A 727 15.26 -21.50 -19.85
N SER A 728 16.07 -22.53 -20.09
CA SER A 728 16.28 -23.14 -21.40
C SER A 728 15.28 -24.29 -21.66
N GLY A 729 14.37 -24.54 -20.72
CA GLY A 729 13.40 -25.63 -20.78
C GLY A 729 14.02 -27.01 -20.52
N CYS A 730 15.16 -27.08 -19.83
CA CYS A 730 15.73 -28.34 -19.39
C CYS A 730 15.04 -28.84 -18.11
N ALA A 731 14.78 -30.14 -18.02
CA ALA A 731 14.51 -30.78 -16.74
C ALA A 731 15.80 -30.79 -15.90
N VAL A 732 15.74 -30.22 -14.69
CA VAL A 732 16.93 -30.09 -13.82
C VAL A 732 17.01 -31.21 -12.80
N VAL A 733 18.19 -31.82 -12.72
CA VAL A 733 18.59 -32.81 -11.71
C VAL A 733 19.70 -32.21 -10.85
N HIS A 734 19.68 -32.44 -9.54
CA HIS A 734 20.73 -31.99 -8.63
C HIS A 734 20.94 -32.99 -7.48
N GLY A 735 22.08 -32.87 -6.80
CA GLY A 735 22.41 -33.62 -5.59
C GLY A 735 21.84 -33.01 -4.30
N PRO A 736 22.10 -33.61 -3.13
CA PRO A 736 21.53 -33.18 -1.85
C PRO A 736 22.06 -31.85 -1.29
N TYR A 737 23.24 -31.38 -1.73
CA TYR A 737 23.91 -30.20 -1.19
C TYR A 737 23.52 -28.92 -1.96
N MET A 738 22.39 -28.30 -1.60
CA MET A 738 21.83 -27.13 -2.32
C MET A 738 21.69 -25.86 -1.46
N ALA A 739 22.52 -25.70 -0.43
CA ALA A 739 22.44 -24.59 0.52
C ALA A 739 22.41 -23.17 -0.11
N ASN A 740 23.03 -22.98 -1.28
CA ASN A 740 23.06 -21.71 -2.01
C ASN A 740 21.77 -21.45 -2.82
N CYS A 741 20.98 -22.48 -3.08
CA CYS A 741 19.79 -22.45 -3.94
C CYS A 741 18.48 -22.78 -3.19
N THR A 742 18.52 -22.85 -1.85
CA THR A 742 17.40 -23.28 -1.01
C THR A 742 16.13 -22.46 -1.24
N SER A 743 16.24 -21.13 -1.36
CA SER A 743 15.09 -20.24 -1.63
C SER A 743 14.49 -20.48 -3.02
N VAL A 744 15.35 -20.64 -4.03
CA VAL A 744 14.95 -20.91 -5.42
C VAL A 744 14.23 -22.26 -5.52
N LEU A 745 14.75 -23.29 -4.86
CA LEU A 745 14.14 -24.62 -4.84
C LEU A 745 12.80 -24.63 -4.08
N ALA A 746 12.67 -23.85 -3.01
CA ALA A 746 11.42 -23.70 -2.28
C ALA A 746 10.32 -23.07 -3.15
N THR A 747 10.65 -22.05 -3.94
CA THR A 747 9.72 -21.45 -4.91
C THR A 747 9.32 -22.46 -5.99
N LEU A 748 10.28 -23.18 -6.58
CA LEU A 748 10.02 -24.15 -7.64
C LEU A 748 9.25 -25.39 -7.19
N ALA A 749 9.37 -25.78 -5.91
CA ALA A 749 8.61 -26.90 -5.34
C ALA A 749 7.09 -26.73 -5.45
N THR A 750 6.61 -25.49 -5.56
CA THR A 750 5.18 -25.18 -5.75
C THR A 750 4.70 -25.27 -7.21
N ILE A 751 5.62 -25.30 -8.19
CA ILE A 751 5.30 -25.18 -9.64
C ILE A 751 5.74 -26.43 -10.45
N GLY A 752 6.49 -27.34 -9.84
CA GLY A 752 7.01 -28.55 -10.49
C GLY A 752 8.51 -28.69 -10.19
N ALA A 753 8.85 -29.57 -9.25
CA ALA A 753 10.16 -29.52 -8.60
C ALA A 753 11.31 -30.14 -9.42
N PRO A 754 12.54 -29.58 -9.33
CA PRO A 754 13.76 -30.28 -9.72
C PRO A 754 13.91 -31.62 -8.99
N VAL A 755 14.44 -32.64 -9.67
CA VAL A 755 14.51 -34.01 -9.13
C VAL A 755 15.85 -34.24 -8.44
N ARG A 756 15.81 -34.73 -7.19
CA ARG A 756 17.01 -35.01 -6.38
C ARG A 756 17.59 -36.39 -6.72
N ALA A 757 18.84 -36.43 -7.16
CA ALA A 757 19.66 -37.64 -7.25
C ALA A 757 20.63 -37.72 -6.04
N VAL A 758 21.02 -38.93 -5.65
CA VAL A 758 21.85 -39.16 -4.44
C VAL A 758 23.18 -39.85 -4.80
N ASN A 759 23.23 -40.56 -5.93
CA ASN A 759 24.38 -41.33 -6.41
C ASN A 759 24.29 -41.57 -7.93
N ALA A 760 25.25 -42.30 -8.50
CA ALA A 760 25.33 -42.55 -9.95
C ALA A 760 24.10 -43.33 -10.48
N GLU A 761 23.61 -44.31 -9.72
CA GLU A 761 22.48 -45.16 -10.11
C GLU A 761 21.17 -44.37 -10.14
N SER A 762 20.92 -43.56 -9.11
CA SER A 762 19.74 -42.69 -9.05
C SER A 762 19.79 -41.56 -10.09
N LEU A 763 20.99 -41.03 -10.38
CA LEU A 763 21.21 -40.08 -11.46
C LEU A 763 20.90 -40.72 -12.82
N ALA A 764 21.43 -41.92 -13.10
CA ALA A 764 21.20 -42.64 -14.34
C ALA A 764 19.71 -42.97 -14.56
N SER A 765 19.04 -43.50 -13.52
CA SER A 765 17.62 -43.82 -13.56
C SER A 765 16.76 -42.57 -13.82
N THR A 766 17.05 -41.48 -13.12
CA THR A 766 16.31 -40.22 -13.25
C THR A 766 16.48 -39.61 -14.64
N VAL A 767 17.72 -39.50 -15.12
CA VAL A 767 18.02 -38.96 -16.44
C VAL A 767 17.41 -39.83 -17.53
N THR A 768 17.53 -41.16 -17.44
CA THR A 768 16.91 -42.10 -18.41
C THR A 768 15.39 -41.91 -18.47
N ARG A 769 14.72 -41.79 -17.32
CA ARG A 769 13.28 -41.53 -17.26
C ARG A 769 12.90 -40.19 -17.91
N LEU A 770 13.65 -39.13 -17.62
CA LEU A 770 13.40 -37.79 -18.17
C LEU A 770 13.67 -37.73 -19.68
N LEU A 771 14.68 -38.46 -20.17
CA LEU A 771 14.96 -38.58 -21.61
C LEU A 771 13.87 -39.37 -22.36
N SER A 772 13.22 -40.34 -21.70
CA SER A 772 12.16 -41.18 -22.30
C SER A 772 10.76 -40.59 -22.21
N THR A 773 10.55 -39.49 -21.46
CA THR A 773 9.22 -38.89 -21.24
C THR A 773 9.22 -37.42 -21.65
N PRO A 774 9.06 -37.09 -22.95
CA PRO A 774 9.17 -35.71 -23.45
C PRO A 774 8.12 -34.76 -22.86
N GLU A 775 6.96 -35.28 -22.44
CA GLU A 775 5.83 -34.52 -21.89
C GLU A 775 6.08 -34.00 -20.46
N ALA A 776 7.03 -34.58 -19.71
CA ALA A 776 7.37 -34.11 -18.36
C ALA A 776 8.29 -32.86 -18.36
N ALA A 777 8.82 -32.47 -19.53
CA ALA A 777 9.69 -31.30 -19.70
C ALA A 777 8.92 -30.01 -20.09
N ALA A 778 7.58 -30.07 -20.18
CA ALA A 778 6.74 -28.94 -20.51
C ALA A 778 5.80 -28.59 -19.34
N SER A 779 6.34 -28.13 -18.21
CA SER A 779 5.55 -27.38 -17.24
C SER A 779 5.91 -25.91 -17.33
N THR A 780 5.00 -25.14 -17.95
CA THR A 780 4.64 -23.74 -17.66
C THR A 780 5.77 -22.76 -17.31
N ASP A 781 5.82 -21.65 -18.05
CA ASP A 781 6.63 -20.47 -17.77
C ASP A 781 6.35 -19.91 -16.35
N ALA A 782 6.97 -20.54 -15.34
CA ALA A 782 6.81 -20.29 -13.91
C ALA A 782 7.21 -18.86 -13.50
N THR A 783 7.68 -18.06 -14.46
CA THR A 783 8.23 -16.73 -14.28
C THR A 783 7.27 -15.60 -14.63
N MET A 784 6.26 -15.87 -15.47
CA MET A 784 5.23 -14.88 -15.82
C MET A 784 4.45 -14.37 -14.60
N PRO A 785 3.99 -15.22 -13.66
CA PRO A 785 3.24 -14.75 -12.49
C PRO A 785 4.03 -13.83 -11.57
N VAL A 786 5.34 -14.07 -11.41
CA VAL A 786 6.25 -13.22 -10.60
C VAL A 786 6.41 -11.84 -11.22
N GLN A 787 6.56 -11.78 -12.54
CA GLN A 787 6.65 -10.49 -13.25
C GLN A 787 5.30 -9.78 -13.29
N ASP A 788 4.20 -10.48 -13.53
CA ASP A 788 2.85 -9.92 -13.43
C ASP A 788 2.60 -9.29 -12.06
N ALA A 789 2.97 -9.99 -10.98
CA ALA A 789 2.85 -9.49 -9.61
C ALA A 789 3.76 -8.27 -9.35
N LEU A 790 5.00 -8.30 -9.83
CA LEU A 790 5.90 -7.16 -9.73
C LEU A 790 5.35 -5.93 -10.48
N TRP A 791 4.84 -6.12 -11.70
CA TRP A 791 4.28 -5.03 -12.51
C TRP A 791 2.98 -4.49 -11.94
N ALA A 792 2.11 -5.33 -11.40
CA ALA A 792 0.90 -4.89 -10.71
C ALA A 792 1.19 -3.92 -9.55
N GLU A 793 2.35 -4.07 -8.90
CA GLU A 793 2.81 -3.19 -7.82
C GLU A 793 3.65 -2.00 -8.31
N LEU A 794 4.45 -2.18 -9.36
CA LEU A 794 5.29 -1.13 -9.95
C LEU A 794 4.49 -0.11 -10.78
N ASP A 795 3.48 -0.54 -11.54
CA ASP A 795 2.72 0.32 -12.45
C ASP A 795 2.08 1.52 -11.72
N PRO A 796 1.42 1.35 -10.55
CA PRO A 796 0.90 2.48 -9.77
C PRO A 796 2.00 3.44 -9.28
N PHE A 797 3.16 2.92 -8.88
CA PHE A 797 4.30 3.74 -8.47
C PHE A 797 4.85 4.56 -9.66
N LEU A 798 4.99 3.95 -10.83
CA LEU A 798 5.49 4.58 -12.04
C LEU A 798 4.49 5.58 -12.65
N GLN A 799 3.18 5.30 -12.56
CA GLN A 799 2.14 6.25 -12.95
C GLN A 799 2.18 7.50 -12.07
N ARG A 800 2.35 7.36 -10.75
CA ARG A 800 2.51 8.50 -9.83
C ARG A 800 3.71 9.39 -10.18
N ILE A 801 4.84 8.78 -10.53
CA ILE A 801 6.04 9.49 -10.99
C ILE A 801 5.77 10.21 -12.32
N SER A 802 5.11 9.52 -13.25
CA SER A 802 4.77 10.05 -14.58
C SER A 802 3.80 11.23 -14.51
N HIS A 803 2.83 11.21 -13.59
CA HIS A 803 1.92 12.32 -13.33
C HIS A 803 2.63 13.51 -12.70
N SER A 804 3.50 13.27 -11.72
CA SER A 804 4.31 14.32 -11.06
C SER A 804 5.28 15.00 -12.04
N ALA A 805 5.78 14.27 -13.03
CA ALA A 805 6.65 14.81 -14.08
C ALA A 805 5.89 15.60 -15.16
N ARG A 806 4.55 15.46 -15.26
CA ARG A 806 3.71 16.23 -16.19
C ARG A 806 3.15 17.53 -15.59
N SER A 807 3.12 17.65 -14.26
CA SER A 807 2.63 18.84 -13.54
C SER A 807 3.71 19.90 -13.28
N LEU A 808 4.99 19.54 -13.49
CA LEU A 808 6.16 20.43 -13.53
C LEU A 808 6.42 20.90 -14.97
#